data_AF-A0A1W9N998-F1
#
_entry.id   AF-A0A1W9N998-F1
#
_cell.length_a   1.000
_cell.length_b   1.000
_cell.length_c   1.000
_cell.angle_alpha   90.00
_cell.angle_beta   90.00
_cell.angle_gamma   90.00
#
_symmetry.space_group_name_H-M   'P 1'
#
loop_
_entity.id
_entity.type
_entity.pdbx_description
1 polymer ?
#
loop_
_entity_poly.entity_id
_entity_poly.type
_entity_poly.pdbx_seq_one_letter_code
_entity_poly.pdbx_strand_id
1 'polypeptide(L)'
;MNTLSESVSSPRKLLLCLFLLPCFVGAQVPAELEVDPPKAVRGSNVVIAVKTRLPWADNVEIVNPSLEGALSWWAFPYARPWGAVNKDGSVSRMVEVRSSVRVDAPGFHSVAPFRIQSDGLEALTETAHIIGLEADERAFPYPVFLQWRNNPETVWQGQTIPITIEAQNLPSLVAADSAILNQIPAGLLEEAGGYGEVLTRTYGEDLVYDIPMASWMWTLSDPGVYQFPEVRIKVNGLVRIKKGFAVSVEPLPLEAGEYGAVGQFRLSTYWDEGPYKTGDIILIRIQAEGEGNLSVLSLPIPEATGATLAGTESVSSYNPGAYGYTGWRENIYSFRIDTDSKLEIRVPEWTWFNPQGSGRMKRMEQQHYTLDVQKAAKKTVFSSAERLLGTDIFHYRKTVFHWKNPLWYVLVTPGFFAAVLIFCRKRRRKKPIAASFLLPLLLSVAAGDVDDTRTAAEARDMALRGNWEQAAKMYESLSEQYPDLPGLLHDRAIAAAETNQPALAVSLIMRSLYLKPGNAKLTRTLEYLRQRMNLKNQINISFSWSPSAIFLIWILAVNGLFFALARLFYRRGAPEYIAMVLAAAVFTVSSAVLEYSAAGWNNPIGVIEADQALRKIPGTLADEWISLPAGATVEIVSTDGNDCLVRTGYDLEGWLPLASLYLIKGEDDGIR
;
A
#
# COMPACT_ATOMS: atom_id res chain seq x y z
N MET A 1 -81.25 -25.68 -8.75
CA MET A 1 -81.55 -26.66 -7.69
C MET A 1 -80.96 -26.09 -6.41
N ASN A 2 -81.75 -25.36 -5.63
CA ASN A 2 -82.73 -25.87 -4.66
C ASN A 2 -82.02 -26.09 -3.31
N THR A 3 -82.44 -25.55 -2.16
CA THR A 3 -83.45 -24.55 -1.73
C THR A 3 -83.54 -24.74 -0.22
N LEU A 4 -83.65 -23.64 0.53
CA LEU A 4 -84.36 -23.55 1.83
C LEU A 4 -83.73 -24.32 3.03
N SER A 5 -83.98 -24.00 4.31
CA SER A 5 -84.36 -22.76 5.02
C SER A 5 -84.22 -23.02 6.55
N GLU A 6 -84.57 -22.18 7.54
CA GLU A 6 -85.20 -20.84 7.63
C GLU A 6 -84.98 -20.23 9.03
N SER A 7 -85.12 -18.90 9.17
CA SER A 7 -85.82 -18.18 10.29
C SER A 7 -85.44 -18.41 11.78
N VAL A 8 -85.65 -17.50 12.75
CA VAL A 8 -86.01 -16.07 12.84
C VAL A 8 -85.85 -15.70 14.33
N SER A 9 -85.37 -14.49 14.65
CA SER A 9 -86.01 -13.58 15.61
C SER A 9 -85.12 -12.38 15.98
N SER A 10 -85.58 -11.19 15.57
CA SER A 10 -85.47 -10.02 16.44
C SER A 10 -86.84 -9.85 17.13
N PRO A 11 -86.92 -9.12 18.26
CA PRO A 11 -87.25 -7.71 18.07
C PRO A 11 -86.52 -6.73 19.00
N ARG A 12 -86.29 -5.55 18.42
CA ARG A 12 -86.08 -4.24 19.03
C ARG A 12 -86.57 -4.08 20.50
N LYS A 13 -85.67 -3.66 21.39
CA LYS A 13 -85.73 -2.42 22.23
C LYS A 13 -84.91 -2.57 23.52
N LEU A 14 -83.74 -1.94 23.59
CA LEU A 14 -83.29 -1.24 24.80
C LEU A 14 -82.34 -0.09 24.45
N LEU A 15 -82.47 1.00 25.19
CA LEU A 15 -81.74 2.28 25.10
C LEU A 15 -80.21 2.05 24.99
N LEU A 16 -79.42 2.73 24.16
CA LEU A 16 -79.37 4.18 23.88
C LEU A 16 -79.08 5.08 25.10
N CYS A 17 -78.12 4.69 25.95
CA CYS A 17 -77.59 5.50 27.05
C CYS A 17 -76.07 5.31 27.26
N LEU A 18 -75.23 5.64 26.26
CA LEU A 18 -73.76 5.59 26.44
C LEU A 18 -72.96 6.43 25.41
N PHE A 19 -73.42 7.65 25.09
CA PHE A 19 -72.71 8.55 24.15
C PHE A 19 -72.81 10.05 24.51
N LEU A 20 -72.88 10.39 25.80
CA LEU A 20 -72.84 11.78 26.29
C LEU A 20 -71.89 11.93 27.49
N LEU A 21 -70.61 11.73 27.24
CA LEU A 21 -69.54 12.40 27.98
C LEU A 21 -68.93 13.42 27.02
N PRO A 22 -69.19 14.73 27.18
CA PRO A 22 -68.45 15.72 26.43
C PRO A 22 -67.01 15.69 26.95
N CYS A 23 -66.10 15.11 26.18
CA CYS A 23 -64.69 15.41 26.33
C CYS A 23 -64.53 16.91 26.04
N PHE A 24 -64.48 17.72 27.10
CA PHE A 24 -63.93 19.07 27.08
C PHE A 24 -62.43 18.96 26.78
N VAL A 25 -62.10 18.65 25.53
CA VAL A 25 -60.79 18.94 24.96
C VAL A 25 -60.78 20.46 24.84
N GLY A 26 -60.13 21.12 25.80
CA GLY A 26 -59.91 22.57 25.73
C GLY A 26 -59.29 22.91 24.38
N ALA A 27 -59.88 23.87 23.67
CA ALA A 27 -59.40 24.24 22.33
C ALA A 27 -57.98 24.82 22.46
N GLN A 28 -56.97 24.03 22.09
CA GLN A 28 -55.59 24.49 22.10
C GLN A 28 -55.40 25.61 21.09
N VAL A 29 -54.99 26.77 21.60
CA VAL A 29 -54.73 27.97 20.80
C VAL A 29 -53.27 27.95 20.33
N PRO A 30 -52.97 28.22 19.05
CA PRO A 30 -51.59 28.21 18.56
C PRO A 30 -50.74 29.30 19.25
N ALA A 31 -49.51 28.91 19.58
CA ALA A 31 -48.46 29.79 20.09
C ALA A 31 -47.23 29.72 19.17
N GLU A 32 -46.68 30.89 18.86
CA GLU A 32 -45.45 31.05 18.08
C GLU A 32 -44.28 31.25 19.06
N LEU A 33 -43.25 30.42 18.92
CA LEU A 33 -42.06 30.40 19.78
C LEU A 33 -40.87 31.01 19.04
N GLU A 34 -40.26 32.03 19.65
CA GLU A 34 -39.11 32.76 19.12
C GLU A 34 -37.95 32.69 20.13
N VAL A 35 -36.77 32.29 19.65
CA VAL A 35 -35.57 32.09 20.47
C VAL A 35 -34.44 32.94 19.88
N ASP A 36 -33.97 33.94 20.63
CA ASP A 36 -32.97 34.90 20.15
C ASP A 36 -31.80 35.10 21.15
N PRO A 37 -30.55 34.81 20.78
CA PRO A 37 -30.14 34.04 19.60
C PRO A 37 -30.35 32.52 19.83
N PRO A 38 -30.64 31.72 18.78
CA PRO A 38 -30.76 30.26 18.91
C PRO A 38 -29.40 29.57 19.17
N LYS A 39 -28.30 30.30 18.98
CA LYS A 39 -26.92 29.87 19.27
C LYS A 39 -26.26 30.88 20.19
N ALA A 40 -25.76 30.44 21.34
CA ALA A 40 -25.22 31.33 22.37
C ALA A 40 -23.91 30.79 22.94
N VAL A 41 -22.95 31.70 23.12
CA VAL A 41 -21.68 31.39 23.81
C VAL A 41 -21.95 31.24 25.30
N ARG A 42 -21.26 30.31 25.95
CA ARG A 42 -21.26 30.12 27.41
C ARG A 42 -21.19 31.44 28.18
N GLY A 43 -22.06 31.57 29.18
CA GLY A 43 -22.26 32.79 29.98
C GLY A 43 -23.20 33.82 29.35
N SER A 44 -23.59 33.66 28.07
CA SER A 44 -24.55 34.55 27.40
C SER A 44 -25.99 34.19 27.75
N ASN A 45 -26.86 35.18 27.68
CA ASN A 45 -28.30 35.02 27.85
C ASN A 45 -28.99 34.82 26.49
N VAL A 46 -29.97 33.92 26.44
CA VAL A 46 -30.90 33.72 25.32
C VAL A 46 -32.27 34.19 25.76
N VAL A 47 -32.91 35.02 24.96
CA VAL A 47 -34.29 35.48 25.17
C VAL A 47 -35.24 34.50 24.50
N ILE A 48 -36.26 34.08 25.22
CA ILE A 48 -37.34 33.25 24.69
C ILE A 48 -38.62 34.09 24.76
N ALA A 49 -39.26 34.28 23.61
CA ALA A 49 -40.52 34.99 23.48
C ALA A 49 -41.58 34.06 22.89
N VAL A 50 -42.74 33.98 23.53
CA VAL A 50 -43.88 33.19 23.07
C VAL A 50 -45.04 34.12 22.76
N LYS A 51 -45.40 34.24 21.49
CA LYS A 51 -46.54 35.04 21.02
C LYS A 51 -47.74 34.12 20.86
N THR A 52 -48.76 34.29 21.69
CA THR A 52 -49.99 33.49 21.60
C THR A 52 -51.11 34.26 20.90
N ARG A 53 -52.18 33.55 20.52
CA ARG A 53 -53.49 34.15 20.21
C ARG A 53 -54.49 34.09 21.38
N LEU A 54 -54.00 33.88 22.61
CA LEU A 54 -54.83 33.95 23.81
C LEU A 54 -55.16 35.43 24.10
N PRO A 55 -56.41 35.78 24.40
CA PRO A 55 -56.76 37.13 24.80
C PRO A 55 -56.04 37.49 26.11
N TRP A 56 -55.66 38.76 26.25
CA TRP A 56 -55.12 39.28 27.51
C TRP A 56 -56.21 39.38 28.58
N ALA A 57 -56.05 38.61 29.65
CA ALA A 57 -56.87 38.66 30.87
C ALA A 57 -56.03 39.08 32.09
N ASP A 58 -56.67 39.40 33.21
CA ASP A 58 -55.97 39.76 34.46
C ASP A 58 -55.37 38.54 35.19
N ASN A 59 -55.71 37.32 34.78
CA ASN A 59 -55.34 36.05 35.40
C ASN A 59 -54.61 35.09 34.43
N VAL A 60 -53.57 35.58 33.75
CA VAL A 60 -52.71 34.72 32.92
C VAL A 60 -51.84 33.82 33.79
N GLU A 61 -52.03 32.50 33.70
CA GLU A 61 -51.19 31.51 34.36
C GLU A 61 -50.14 30.94 33.40
N ILE A 62 -48.89 30.82 33.87
CA ILE A 62 -47.78 30.19 33.14
C ILE A 62 -47.25 29.05 33.99
N VAL A 63 -47.25 27.84 33.44
CA VAL A 63 -46.50 26.73 34.04
C VAL A 63 -45.05 26.86 33.58
N ASN A 64 -44.13 27.08 34.52
CA ASN A 64 -42.71 27.20 34.24
C ASN A 64 -42.18 25.90 33.58
N PRO A 65 -41.60 25.95 32.37
CA PRO A 65 -41.07 24.77 31.74
C PRO A 65 -39.77 24.31 32.42
N SER A 66 -39.51 23.00 32.36
CA SER A 66 -38.22 22.43 32.75
C SER A 66 -37.14 22.80 31.74
N LEU A 67 -35.93 23.05 32.24
CA LEU A 67 -34.73 23.23 31.44
C LEU A 67 -34.00 21.89 31.30
N GLU A 68 -33.60 21.53 30.08
CA GLU A 68 -32.79 20.35 29.79
C GLU A 68 -31.39 20.77 29.35
N GLY A 69 -30.37 20.15 29.95
CA GLY A 69 -28.97 20.50 29.73
C GLY A 69 -28.45 21.55 30.71
N ALA A 70 -27.41 22.27 30.31
CA ALA A 70 -26.71 23.25 31.14
C ALA A 70 -27.27 24.67 30.94
N LEU A 71 -28.54 24.84 31.31
CA LEU A 71 -29.22 26.13 31.31
C LEU A 71 -29.63 26.53 32.73
N SER A 72 -29.63 27.83 33.01
CA SER A 72 -30.23 28.41 34.22
C SER A 72 -31.17 29.55 33.88
N TRP A 73 -32.24 29.73 34.65
CA TRP A 73 -33.14 30.88 34.49
C TRP A 73 -32.42 32.18 34.88
N TRP A 74 -32.22 33.07 33.90
CA TRP A 74 -31.76 34.44 34.15
C TRP A 74 -32.95 35.35 34.49
N ALA A 75 -34.06 35.16 33.79
CA ALA A 75 -35.34 35.77 34.08
C ALA A 75 -36.44 34.71 33.90
N PHE A 76 -37.21 34.44 34.96
CA PHE A 76 -38.34 33.52 34.91
C PHE A 76 -39.41 34.00 33.91
N PRO A 77 -40.22 33.08 33.35
CA PRO A 77 -41.34 33.42 32.48
C PRO A 77 -42.31 34.42 33.12
N TYR A 78 -42.61 35.50 32.39
CA TYR A 78 -43.65 36.46 32.76
C TYR A 78 -44.51 36.82 31.54
N ALA A 79 -45.80 37.05 31.79
CA ALA A 79 -46.76 37.46 30.76
C ALA A 79 -46.78 38.99 30.61
N ARG A 80 -46.99 39.46 29.38
CA ARG A 80 -47.30 40.86 29.07
C ARG A 80 -48.27 40.96 27.88
N PRO A 81 -49.06 42.05 27.76
CA PRO A 81 -49.92 42.24 26.61
C PRO A 81 -49.10 42.66 25.38
N TRP A 82 -49.41 42.08 24.23
CA TRP A 82 -48.93 42.55 22.92
C TRP A 82 -50.12 42.85 21.98
N GLY A 83 -49.92 43.76 21.03
CA GLY A 83 -50.94 44.16 20.07
C GLY A 83 -50.88 43.30 18.81
N ALA A 84 -51.86 42.42 18.62
CA ALA A 84 -52.03 41.65 17.39
C ALA A 84 -53.01 42.38 16.45
N VAL A 85 -52.57 42.68 15.23
CA VAL A 85 -53.42 43.29 14.19
C VAL A 85 -54.28 42.20 13.55
N ASN A 86 -55.59 42.33 13.69
CA ASN A 86 -56.58 41.44 13.09
C ASN A 86 -56.75 41.73 11.59
N LYS A 87 -57.41 40.81 10.86
CA LYS A 87 -57.67 40.94 9.42
C LYS A 87 -58.53 42.14 9.03
N ASP A 88 -59.25 42.73 9.98
CA ASP A 88 -60.08 43.93 9.84
C ASP A 88 -59.32 45.23 10.18
N GLY A 89 -58.03 45.15 10.54
CA GLY A 89 -57.22 46.28 10.98
C GLY A 89 -57.41 46.67 12.45
N SER A 90 -58.28 45.99 13.20
CA SER A 90 -58.40 46.20 14.65
C SER A 90 -57.17 45.65 15.39
N VAL A 91 -56.79 46.30 16.49
CA VAL A 91 -55.71 45.83 17.37
C VAL A 91 -56.33 45.11 18.57
N SER A 92 -56.07 43.82 18.68
CA SER A 92 -56.44 43.01 19.84
C SER A 92 -55.26 42.87 20.81
N ARG A 93 -55.53 42.85 22.12
CA ARG A 93 -54.52 42.57 23.14
C ARG A 93 -54.43 41.07 23.37
N MET A 94 -53.29 40.50 23.04
CA MET A 94 -52.99 39.08 23.17
C MET A 94 -51.88 38.86 24.21
N VAL A 95 -51.73 37.62 24.69
CA VAL A 95 -50.66 37.25 25.64
C VAL A 95 -49.34 36.99 24.92
N GLU A 96 -48.29 37.71 25.33
CA GLU A 96 -46.88 37.41 25.04
C GLU A 96 -46.21 36.97 26.33
N VAL A 97 -45.57 35.80 26.35
CA VAL A 97 -44.71 35.38 27.47
C VAL A 97 -43.26 35.65 27.10
N ARG A 98 -42.50 36.25 28.02
CA ARG A 98 -41.06 36.44 27.88
C ARG A 98 -40.32 35.78 29.02
N SER A 99 -39.19 35.18 28.70
CA SER A 99 -38.22 34.66 29.68
C SER A 99 -36.80 34.82 29.15
N SER A 100 -35.82 34.53 29.99
CA SER A 100 -34.42 34.47 29.54
C SER A 100 -33.66 33.39 30.29
N VAL A 101 -32.88 32.60 29.56
CA VAL A 101 -32.02 31.56 30.11
C VAL A 101 -30.55 31.93 29.86
N ARG A 102 -29.66 31.56 30.78
CA ARG A 102 -28.21 31.65 30.58
C ARG A 102 -27.67 30.28 30.21
N VAL A 103 -26.79 30.23 29.23
CA VAL A 103 -26.07 29.00 28.85
C VAL A 103 -24.86 28.82 29.78
N ASP A 104 -24.85 27.78 30.61
CA ASP A 104 -23.79 27.56 31.60
C ASP A 104 -22.64 26.67 31.09
N ALA A 105 -22.87 25.87 30.05
CA ALA A 105 -21.86 25.04 29.37
C ALA A 105 -22.18 24.86 27.86
N PRO A 106 -21.18 24.55 27.00
CA PRO A 106 -21.43 24.13 25.61
C PRO A 106 -22.27 22.85 25.55
N GLY A 107 -23.04 22.68 24.48
CA GLY A 107 -23.89 21.52 24.27
C GLY A 107 -25.18 21.82 23.51
N PHE A 108 -25.99 20.78 23.34
CA PHE A 108 -27.36 20.91 22.84
C PHE A 108 -28.30 20.94 24.04
N HIS A 109 -29.04 22.03 24.19
CA HIS A 109 -29.92 22.27 25.33
C HIS A 109 -31.37 22.45 24.87
N SER A 110 -32.32 22.22 25.76
CA SER A 110 -33.74 22.36 25.46
C SER A 110 -34.49 23.09 26.57
N VAL A 111 -35.59 23.76 26.21
CA VAL A 111 -36.60 24.25 27.16
C VAL A 111 -37.91 23.59 26.80
N ALA A 112 -38.51 22.89 27.76
CA ALA A 112 -39.77 22.19 27.57
C ALA A 112 -40.89 23.14 27.12
N PRO A 113 -41.97 22.61 26.49
CA PRO A 113 -43.15 23.38 26.11
C PRO A 113 -43.68 24.32 27.20
N PHE A 114 -43.88 25.59 26.87
CA PHE A 114 -44.58 26.54 27.72
C PHE A 114 -46.08 26.23 27.67
N ARG A 115 -46.69 25.91 28.82
CA ARG A 115 -48.14 25.86 28.99
C ARG A 115 -48.62 27.20 29.55
N ILE A 116 -49.47 27.88 28.80
CA ILE A 116 -50.00 29.21 29.08
C ILE A 116 -51.52 29.12 29.11
N GLN A 117 -52.16 29.62 30.16
CA GLN A 117 -53.62 29.62 30.30
C GLN A 117 -54.14 31.05 30.51
N SER A 118 -55.23 31.42 29.81
CA SER A 118 -55.89 32.73 29.90
C SER A 118 -57.38 32.57 29.52
N ASP A 119 -58.30 33.15 30.29
CA ASP A 119 -59.76 33.04 30.09
C ASP A 119 -60.29 31.60 29.84
N GLY A 120 -59.67 30.59 30.47
CA GLY A 120 -60.04 29.17 30.31
C GLY A 120 -59.61 28.53 28.99
N LEU A 121 -58.85 29.25 28.15
CA LEU A 121 -58.17 28.72 26.98
C LEU A 121 -56.71 28.39 27.33
N GLU A 122 -56.17 27.33 26.71
CA GLU A 122 -54.76 26.91 26.87
C GLU A 122 -54.02 27.05 25.54
N ALA A 123 -52.77 27.53 25.61
CA ALA A 123 -51.81 27.45 24.53
C ALA A 123 -50.58 26.66 25.00
N LEU A 124 -50.03 25.85 24.10
CA LEU A 124 -48.85 25.03 24.30
C LEU A 124 -47.86 25.32 23.17
N THR A 125 -46.58 25.54 23.50
CA THR A 125 -45.52 25.70 22.48
C THR A 125 -44.91 24.36 22.08
N GLU A 126 -44.08 24.39 21.04
CA GLU A 126 -43.08 23.35 20.81
C GLU A 126 -41.93 23.48 21.83
N THR A 127 -41.00 22.52 21.82
CA THR A 127 -39.77 22.56 22.62
C THR A 127 -38.80 23.59 22.03
N ALA A 128 -38.25 24.48 22.85
CA ALA A 128 -37.22 25.40 22.39
C ALA A 128 -35.87 24.67 22.35
N HIS A 129 -35.15 24.75 21.23
CA HIS A 129 -33.79 24.23 21.11
C HIS A 129 -32.75 25.36 21.17
N ILE A 130 -31.70 25.18 21.96
CA ILE A 130 -30.63 26.18 22.16
C ILE A 130 -29.28 25.48 22.02
N ILE A 131 -28.42 26.02 21.14
CA ILE A 131 -27.06 25.52 20.96
C ILE A 131 -26.12 26.36 21.82
N GLY A 132 -25.52 25.74 22.83
CA GLY A 132 -24.45 26.32 23.63
C GLY A 132 -23.08 26.09 23.00
N LEU A 133 -22.29 27.14 22.88
CA LEU A 133 -20.95 27.13 22.28
C LEU A 133 -19.89 27.62 23.29
N GLU A 134 -18.64 27.18 23.17
CA GLU A 134 -17.52 27.84 23.85
C GLU A 134 -17.15 29.17 23.18
N ALA A 135 -16.34 29.99 23.85
CA ALA A 135 -16.00 31.34 23.38
C ALA A 135 -15.22 31.36 22.05
N ASP A 136 -14.39 30.35 21.80
CA ASP A 136 -13.67 30.15 20.54
C ASP A 136 -14.53 29.51 19.43
N GLU A 137 -15.69 28.97 19.77
CA GLU A 137 -16.64 28.32 18.85
C GLU A 137 -17.65 29.29 18.23
N ARG A 138 -17.57 30.61 18.49
CA ARG A 138 -18.55 31.59 17.99
C ARG A 138 -18.78 31.54 16.46
N ALA A 139 -17.77 31.12 15.69
CA ALA A 139 -17.86 30.96 14.24
C ALA A 139 -18.37 29.58 13.77
N PHE A 140 -18.51 28.62 14.69
CA PHE A 140 -18.94 27.24 14.40
C PHE A 140 -20.47 27.10 14.50
N PRO A 141 -21.07 26.14 13.78
CA PRO A 141 -22.50 25.87 13.89
C PRO A 141 -22.87 25.08 15.15
N TYR A 142 -21.96 24.22 15.65
CA TYR A 142 -22.18 23.31 16.78
C TYR A 142 -20.95 23.27 17.71
N PRO A 143 -21.12 22.88 18.99
CA PRO A 143 -20.02 22.70 19.92
C PRO A 143 -19.19 21.45 19.58
N VAL A 144 -17.86 21.59 19.59
CA VAL A 144 -16.92 20.55 19.18
C VAL A 144 -16.33 19.87 20.40
N PHE A 145 -16.74 18.63 20.63
CA PHE A 145 -16.28 17.81 21.75
C PHE A 145 -15.22 16.80 21.32
N LEU A 146 -14.30 16.48 22.23
CA LEU A 146 -13.42 15.32 22.09
C LEU A 146 -13.95 14.14 22.90
N GLN A 147 -13.97 12.94 22.31
CA GLN A 147 -14.33 11.69 22.98
C GLN A 147 -13.36 10.56 22.62
N TRP A 148 -12.98 9.75 23.60
CA TRP A 148 -12.29 8.48 23.35
C TRP A 148 -13.30 7.47 22.82
N ARG A 149 -13.01 6.87 21.67
CA ARG A 149 -13.75 5.71 21.16
C ARG A 149 -13.12 4.45 21.77
N ASN A 150 -13.97 3.61 22.36
CA ASN A 150 -13.61 2.31 22.96
C ASN A 150 -12.44 2.38 23.96
N ASN A 151 -12.67 2.97 25.14
CA ASN A 151 -11.72 2.95 26.26
C ASN A 151 -11.93 1.70 27.16
N PRO A 152 -11.16 0.61 27.01
CA PRO A 152 -11.34 -0.57 27.84
C PRO A 152 -10.90 -0.29 29.29
N GLU A 153 -11.72 -0.68 30.26
CA GLU A 153 -11.33 -0.63 31.69
C GLU A 153 -10.32 -1.73 32.05
N THR A 154 -10.38 -2.87 31.34
CA THR A 154 -9.57 -4.06 31.59
C THR A 154 -9.08 -4.68 30.29
N VAL A 155 -7.81 -5.08 30.23
CA VAL A 155 -7.17 -5.82 29.13
C VAL A 155 -6.25 -6.91 29.68
N TRP A 156 -5.77 -7.80 28.81
CA TRP A 156 -4.81 -8.84 29.18
C TRP A 156 -3.37 -8.42 28.89
N GLN A 157 -2.44 -8.92 29.69
CA GLN A 157 -1.01 -8.78 29.47
C GLN A 157 -0.62 -9.27 28.06
N GLY A 158 0.13 -8.45 27.33
CA GLY A 158 0.51 -8.69 25.93
C GLY A 158 -0.56 -8.33 24.89
N GLN A 159 -1.79 -7.98 25.30
CA GLN A 159 -2.85 -7.59 24.37
C GLN A 159 -2.54 -6.24 23.71
N THR A 160 -2.68 -6.18 22.39
CA THR A 160 -2.71 -4.92 21.63
C THR A 160 -4.16 -4.42 21.56
N ILE A 161 -4.40 -3.16 21.94
CA ILE A 161 -5.71 -2.50 21.82
C ILE A 161 -5.64 -1.27 20.92
N PRO A 162 -6.67 -1.01 20.09
CA PRO A 162 -6.80 0.26 19.39
C PRO A 162 -7.33 1.35 20.33
N ILE A 163 -6.65 2.49 20.38
CA ILE A 163 -7.08 3.70 21.08
C ILE A 163 -7.34 4.79 20.04
N THR A 164 -8.57 5.30 19.96
CA THR A 164 -8.95 6.37 19.01
C THR A 164 -9.56 7.55 19.74
N ILE A 165 -9.14 8.77 19.39
CA ILE A 165 -9.74 10.02 19.86
C ILE A 165 -10.51 10.69 18.72
N GLU A 166 -11.72 11.15 19.01
CA GLU A 166 -12.67 11.65 18.01
C GLU A 166 -13.08 13.09 18.30
N ALA A 167 -13.27 13.88 17.25
CA ALA A 167 -13.96 15.17 17.34
C ALA A 167 -15.41 15.00 16.87
N GLN A 168 -16.36 15.41 17.70
CA GLN A 168 -17.79 15.26 17.46
C GLN A 168 -18.44 16.55 16.97
N ASN A 169 -19.58 16.40 16.30
CA ASN A 169 -20.42 17.48 15.78
C ASN A 169 -19.73 18.41 14.76
N LEU A 170 -18.74 17.91 14.01
CA LEU A 170 -18.09 18.70 12.97
C LEU A 170 -19.05 18.90 11.77
N PRO A 171 -19.14 20.11 11.18
CA PRO A 171 -20.05 20.37 10.06
C PRO A 171 -19.52 19.91 8.69
N SER A 172 -18.28 19.42 8.64
CA SER A 172 -17.62 18.96 7.42
C SER A 172 -16.52 17.96 7.74
N LEU A 173 -16.12 17.18 6.73
CA LEU A 173 -15.04 16.20 6.85
C LEU A 173 -13.67 16.90 6.91
N VAL A 174 -13.11 17.02 8.11
CA VAL A 174 -11.82 17.68 8.36
C VAL A 174 -10.96 16.80 9.28
N ALA A 175 -9.70 16.60 8.92
CA ALA A 175 -8.71 15.91 9.73
C ALA A 175 -8.09 16.85 10.80
N ALA A 176 -7.46 16.29 11.83
CA ALA A 176 -6.72 17.09 12.80
C ALA A 176 -5.51 17.79 12.15
N ASP A 177 -5.28 19.06 12.49
CA ASP A 177 -4.04 19.79 12.18
C ASP A 177 -2.84 19.16 12.92
N SER A 178 -3.09 18.64 14.13
CA SER A 178 -2.11 17.94 14.97
C SER A 178 -2.81 17.21 16.12
N ALA A 179 -2.30 16.03 16.49
CA ALA A 179 -2.66 15.32 17.71
C ALA A 179 -1.40 15.04 18.54
N ILE A 180 -1.33 15.55 19.77
CA ILE A 180 -0.13 15.50 20.61
C ILE A 180 -0.49 14.91 21.97
N LEU A 181 0.13 13.80 22.35
CA LEU A 181 0.08 13.25 23.71
C LEU A 181 0.99 14.07 24.63
N ASN A 182 0.54 14.35 25.86
CA ASN A 182 1.33 15.16 26.80
C ASN A 182 2.57 14.44 27.39
N GLN A 183 2.60 13.12 27.29
CA GLN A 183 3.73 12.23 27.61
C GLN A 183 3.58 10.92 26.83
N ILE A 184 4.64 10.13 26.73
CA ILE A 184 4.59 8.78 26.14
C ILE A 184 4.00 7.82 27.19
N PRO A 185 2.98 6.99 26.88
CA PRO A 185 2.49 5.97 27.80
C PRO A 185 3.53 4.85 27.99
N ALA A 186 3.42 4.11 29.09
CA ALA A 186 4.18 2.87 29.24
C ALA A 186 3.67 1.77 28.27
N GLY A 187 4.52 0.80 27.95
CA GLY A 187 4.25 -0.21 26.92
C GLY A 187 4.67 0.24 25.51
N LEU A 188 4.34 -0.57 24.50
CA LEU A 188 4.58 -0.24 23.09
C LEU A 188 3.39 0.54 22.55
N LEU A 189 3.63 1.74 22.02
CA LEU A 189 2.63 2.57 21.33
C LEU A 189 3.05 2.78 19.88
N GLU A 190 2.16 2.47 18.95
CA GLU A 190 2.37 2.59 17.50
C GLU A 190 1.24 3.45 16.90
N GLU A 191 1.54 4.34 15.94
CA GLU A 191 0.51 5.17 15.31
C GLU A 191 -0.33 4.37 14.30
N ALA A 192 -1.65 4.41 14.45
CA ALA A 192 -2.61 3.66 13.65
C ALA A 192 -3.27 4.56 12.58
N GLY A 193 -2.46 5.13 11.70
CA GLY A 193 -2.92 6.04 10.64
C GLY A 193 -4.04 5.43 9.80
N GLY A 194 -5.16 6.14 9.65
CA GLY A 194 -6.33 5.68 8.89
C GLY A 194 -7.26 4.70 9.63
N TYR A 195 -6.96 4.33 10.89
CA TYR A 195 -7.88 3.54 11.70
C TYR A 195 -9.01 4.40 12.30
N GLY A 196 -10.25 3.96 12.11
CA GLY A 196 -11.46 4.58 12.66
C GLY A 196 -12.48 4.97 11.58
N GLU A 197 -13.75 4.67 11.82
CA GLU A 197 -14.86 5.05 10.95
C GLU A 197 -15.39 6.46 11.27
N VAL A 198 -15.68 7.25 10.24
CA VAL A 198 -16.43 8.51 10.36
C VAL A 198 -17.91 8.20 10.55
N LEU A 199 -18.50 8.64 11.66
CA LEU A 199 -19.94 8.54 11.88
C LEU A 199 -20.62 9.80 11.35
N THR A 200 -21.76 9.63 10.69
CA THR A 200 -22.61 10.74 10.23
C THR A 200 -23.92 10.71 11.00
N ARG A 201 -24.31 11.85 11.58
CA ARG A 201 -25.57 12.05 12.31
C ARG A 201 -26.31 13.25 11.73
N THR A 202 -27.63 13.29 11.91
CA THR A 202 -28.49 14.43 11.53
C THR A 202 -28.82 15.25 12.78
N TYR A 203 -28.73 16.58 12.70
CA TYR A 203 -29.21 17.48 13.75
C TYR A 203 -30.08 18.58 13.12
N GLY A 204 -31.40 18.51 13.34
CA GLY A 204 -32.35 19.32 12.56
C GLY A 204 -32.30 18.93 11.09
N GLU A 205 -32.09 19.90 10.20
CA GLU A 205 -31.92 19.69 8.76
C GLU A 205 -30.45 19.45 8.35
N ASP A 206 -29.51 19.65 9.29
CA ASP A 206 -28.07 19.63 9.01
C ASP A 206 -27.42 18.25 9.24
N LEU A 207 -26.34 17.99 8.50
CA LEU A 207 -25.46 16.84 8.72
C LEU A 207 -24.29 17.23 9.63
N VAL A 208 -24.01 16.37 10.61
CA VAL A 208 -22.87 16.50 11.51
C VAL A 208 -22.05 15.22 11.54
N TYR A 209 -20.74 15.35 11.66
CA TYR A 209 -19.77 14.26 11.59
C TYR A 209 -19.04 14.08 12.91
N ASP A 210 -18.85 12.82 13.30
CA ASP A 210 -17.90 12.43 14.34
C ASP A 210 -16.71 11.75 13.65
N ILE A 211 -15.54 12.37 13.77
CA ILE A 211 -14.37 12.05 12.94
C ILE A 211 -13.21 11.61 13.84
N PRO A 212 -12.54 10.48 13.54
CA PRO A 212 -11.31 10.09 14.24
C PRO A 212 -10.21 11.13 13.96
N MET A 213 -9.71 11.76 15.02
CA MET A 213 -8.66 12.78 14.97
C MET A 213 -7.27 12.17 15.03
N ALA A 214 -7.11 11.08 15.79
CA ALA A 214 -5.91 10.27 15.84
C ALA A 214 -6.23 8.89 16.42
N SER A 215 -5.41 7.91 16.05
CA SER A 215 -5.55 6.51 16.46
C SER A 215 -4.17 5.91 16.73
N TRP A 216 -4.10 5.02 17.72
CA TRP A 216 -2.88 4.31 18.12
C TRP A 216 -3.18 2.85 18.41
N MET A 217 -2.20 1.97 18.20
CA MET A 217 -2.19 0.62 18.74
C MET A 217 -1.33 0.63 20.00
N TRP A 218 -1.89 0.21 21.13
CA TRP A 218 -1.22 0.20 22.42
C TRP A 218 -1.12 -1.22 22.97
N THR A 219 0.10 -1.67 23.25
CA THR A 219 0.40 -3.02 23.74
C THR A 219 1.09 -2.94 25.10
N LEU A 220 0.49 -3.57 26.11
CA LEU A 220 0.93 -3.50 27.52
C LEU A 220 1.54 -4.82 27.98
N SER A 221 2.83 -4.81 28.31
CA SER A 221 3.62 -6.04 28.51
C SER A 221 3.59 -6.62 29.93
N ASP A 222 3.30 -5.81 30.96
CA ASP A 222 3.34 -6.22 32.37
C ASP A 222 1.97 -5.98 33.05
N PRO A 223 1.53 -6.83 34.00
CA PRO A 223 0.27 -6.63 34.72
C PRO A 223 0.31 -5.40 35.65
N GLY A 224 -0.82 -4.73 35.81
CA GLY A 224 -0.93 -3.53 36.65
C GLY A 224 -1.90 -2.48 36.13
N VAL A 225 -1.96 -1.31 36.78
CA VAL A 225 -2.83 -0.19 36.36
C VAL A 225 -2.01 0.85 35.62
N TYR A 226 -2.39 1.13 34.38
CA TYR A 226 -1.73 2.08 33.49
C TYR A 226 -2.60 3.31 33.26
N GLN A 227 -1.96 4.44 32.96
CA GLN A 227 -2.64 5.67 32.58
C GLN A 227 -2.31 5.98 31.12
N PHE A 228 -3.32 5.99 30.26
CA PHE A 228 -3.17 6.62 28.96
C PHE A 228 -3.06 8.15 29.15
N PRO A 229 -2.16 8.85 28.45
CA PRO A 229 -1.94 10.29 28.60
C PRO A 229 -3.13 11.17 28.18
N GLU A 230 -3.04 12.45 28.54
CA GLU A 230 -3.92 13.49 28.00
C GLU A 230 -3.50 13.82 26.57
N VAL A 231 -4.48 14.00 25.68
CA VAL A 231 -4.26 14.39 24.29
C VAL A 231 -4.72 15.83 24.03
N ARG A 232 -3.87 16.58 23.34
CA ARG A 232 -4.19 17.88 22.75
C ARG A 232 -4.43 17.70 21.25
N ILE A 233 -5.63 17.99 20.80
CA ILE A 233 -6.01 18.01 19.39
C ILE A 233 -6.12 19.46 18.94
N LYS A 234 -5.63 19.74 17.73
CA LYS A 234 -5.93 20.97 17.00
C LYS A 234 -6.71 20.61 15.73
N VAL A 235 -7.84 21.27 15.49
CA VAL A 235 -8.71 21.03 14.32
C VAL A 235 -9.46 22.31 13.96
N ASN A 236 -9.42 22.71 12.68
CA ASN A 236 -10.02 23.99 12.22
C ASN A 236 -9.60 25.21 13.06
N GLY A 237 -8.37 25.24 13.57
CA GLY A 237 -7.88 26.29 14.46
C GLY A 237 -8.39 26.24 15.91
N LEU A 238 -9.38 25.41 16.24
CA LEU A 238 -9.75 25.11 17.63
C LEU A 238 -8.66 24.26 18.27
N VAL A 239 -8.40 24.50 19.56
CA VAL A 239 -7.57 23.63 20.39
C VAL A 239 -8.46 22.97 21.42
N ARG A 240 -8.48 21.63 21.44
CA ARG A 240 -9.26 20.85 22.39
C ARG A 240 -8.34 19.89 23.14
N ILE A 241 -8.63 19.68 24.41
CA ILE A 241 -7.85 18.84 25.30
C ILE A 241 -8.77 17.77 25.88
N LYS A 242 -8.38 16.50 25.78
CA LYS A 242 -9.10 15.38 26.39
C LYS A 242 -8.18 14.67 27.37
N LYS A 243 -8.58 14.68 28.64
CA LYS A 243 -7.93 13.92 29.70
C LYS A 243 -7.81 12.45 29.32
N GLY A 244 -6.69 11.85 29.70
CA GLY A 244 -6.45 10.41 29.59
C GLY A 244 -7.36 9.58 30.50
N PHE A 245 -7.14 8.28 30.50
CA PHE A 245 -7.95 7.29 31.23
C PHE A 245 -7.07 6.16 31.78
N ALA A 246 -7.59 5.46 32.79
CA ALA A 246 -6.93 4.31 33.40
C ALA A 246 -7.31 3.00 32.69
N VAL A 247 -6.37 2.05 32.62
CA VAL A 247 -6.60 0.67 32.14
C VAL A 247 -5.96 -0.31 33.11
N SER A 248 -6.70 -1.33 33.55
CA SER A 248 -6.17 -2.47 34.30
C SER A 248 -5.67 -3.56 33.35
N VAL A 249 -4.45 -4.05 33.57
CA VAL A 249 -3.85 -5.15 32.80
C VAL A 249 -3.80 -6.39 33.69
N GLU A 250 -4.61 -7.38 33.34
CA GLU A 250 -4.67 -8.67 34.02
C GLU A 250 -3.53 -9.59 33.55
N PRO A 251 -2.93 -10.40 34.44
CA PRO A 251 -1.87 -11.33 34.08
C PRO A 251 -2.37 -12.39 33.10
N LEU A 252 -1.55 -12.67 32.08
CA LEU A 252 -1.85 -13.73 31.12
C LEU A 252 -1.72 -15.11 31.80
N PRO A 253 -2.60 -16.09 31.51
CA PRO A 253 -2.41 -17.46 31.99
C PRO A 253 -1.04 -18.00 31.59
N LEU A 254 -0.36 -18.70 32.51
CA LEU A 254 1.01 -19.20 32.32
C LEU A 254 1.18 -19.99 31.00
N GLU A 255 0.14 -20.74 30.61
CA GLU A 255 0.07 -21.55 29.39
C GLU A 255 0.14 -20.74 28.08
N ALA A 256 -0.18 -19.44 28.08
CA ALA A 256 -0.03 -18.54 26.93
C ALA A 256 1.20 -17.62 27.04
N GLY A 257 1.88 -17.60 28.19
CA GLY A 257 3.05 -16.76 28.44
C GLY A 257 4.28 -17.13 27.61
N GLU A 258 4.40 -18.39 27.17
CA GLU A 258 5.54 -18.87 26.37
C GLU A 258 5.66 -18.15 25.01
N TYR A 259 4.54 -18.02 24.29
CA TYR A 259 4.49 -17.38 22.97
C TYR A 259 4.02 -15.93 23.02
N GLY A 260 3.42 -15.51 24.14
CA GLY A 260 2.83 -14.18 24.32
C GLY A 260 1.67 -13.89 23.36
N ALA A 261 1.08 -14.90 22.72
CA ALA A 261 0.08 -14.71 21.67
C ALA A 261 -1.32 -14.43 22.25
N VAL A 262 -1.85 -13.23 21.97
CA VAL A 262 -3.16 -12.76 22.45
C VAL A 262 -4.00 -12.27 21.27
N GLY A 263 -5.11 -12.96 21.01
CA GLY A 263 -6.01 -12.69 19.89
C GLY A 263 -6.70 -13.92 19.32
N GLN A 264 -7.08 -13.86 18.05
CA GLN A 264 -7.63 -14.96 17.28
C GLN A 264 -6.73 -15.26 16.09
N PHE A 265 -5.95 -16.33 16.21
CA PHE A 265 -5.02 -16.76 15.18
C PHE A 265 -5.35 -18.13 14.62
N ARG A 266 -4.81 -18.39 13.43
CA ARG A 266 -4.63 -19.68 12.79
C ARG A 266 -3.16 -19.80 12.45
N LEU A 267 -2.51 -20.86 12.96
CA LEU A 267 -1.15 -21.21 12.54
C LEU A 267 -1.21 -22.16 11.34
N SER A 268 -0.32 -21.93 10.37
CA SER A 268 -0.13 -22.77 9.20
C SER A 268 1.37 -22.99 8.95
N THR A 269 1.72 -24.20 8.52
CA THR A 269 3.10 -24.62 8.22
C THR A 269 3.21 -24.94 6.73
N TYR A 270 4.22 -24.39 6.06
CA TYR A 270 4.45 -24.57 4.62
C TYR A 270 5.94 -24.84 4.33
N TRP A 271 6.23 -25.45 3.19
CA TRP A 271 7.58 -25.59 2.63
C TRP A 271 7.47 -25.80 1.12
N ASP A 272 8.57 -25.58 0.40
CA ASP A 272 8.58 -25.74 -1.07
C ASP A 272 8.61 -27.23 -1.45
N GLU A 273 7.66 -27.69 -2.28
CA GLU A 273 7.60 -29.10 -2.71
C GLU A 273 8.78 -29.50 -3.60
N GLY A 274 9.37 -30.68 -3.35
CA GLY A 274 10.34 -31.25 -4.28
C GLY A 274 10.89 -32.62 -3.87
N PRO A 275 11.69 -33.25 -4.76
CA PRO A 275 12.62 -34.30 -4.39
C PRO A 275 13.86 -33.66 -3.74
N TYR A 276 13.86 -33.55 -2.42
CA TYR A 276 14.98 -33.00 -1.64
C TYR A 276 16.23 -33.85 -1.76
N LYS A 277 17.41 -33.23 -1.68
CA LYS A 277 18.69 -33.92 -1.65
C LYS A 277 19.59 -33.45 -0.52
N THR A 278 20.52 -34.32 -0.12
CA THR A 278 21.60 -33.98 0.80
C THR A 278 22.38 -32.76 0.30
N GLY A 279 22.51 -31.74 1.14
CA GLY A 279 23.12 -30.45 0.84
C GLY A 279 22.18 -29.37 0.29
N ASP A 280 20.93 -29.71 -0.05
CA ASP A 280 19.92 -28.71 -0.39
C ASP A 280 19.50 -27.91 0.87
N ILE A 281 18.96 -26.71 0.66
CA ILE A 281 18.33 -25.90 1.71
C ILE A 281 16.81 -25.99 1.54
N ILE A 282 16.10 -26.44 2.57
CA ILE A 282 14.63 -26.39 2.66
C ILE A 282 14.22 -25.14 3.44
N LEU A 283 13.21 -24.43 2.95
CA LEU A 283 12.61 -23.28 3.61
C LEU A 283 11.32 -23.73 4.29
N ILE A 284 11.33 -23.81 5.62
CA ILE A 284 10.15 -24.11 6.43
C ILE A 284 9.54 -22.78 6.87
N ARG A 285 8.31 -22.50 6.46
CA ARG A 285 7.59 -21.27 6.77
C ARG A 285 6.49 -21.56 7.77
N ILE A 286 6.47 -20.81 8.86
CA ILE A 286 5.42 -20.87 9.87
C ILE A 286 4.73 -19.52 9.88
N GLN A 287 3.43 -19.52 9.59
CA GLN A 287 2.63 -18.32 9.46
C GLN A 287 1.50 -18.33 10.49
N ALA A 288 1.40 -17.27 11.29
CA ALA A 288 0.18 -16.95 12.04
C ALA A 288 -0.63 -15.91 11.27
N GLU A 289 -1.87 -16.24 10.95
CA GLU A 289 -2.86 -15.36 10.31
C GLU A 289 -4.02 -15.11 11.29
N GLY A 290 -4.52 -13.88 11.38
CA GLY A 290 -5.68 -13.56 12.21
C GLY A 290 -5.73 -12.12 12.70
N GLU A 291 -6.32 -11.91 13.88
CA GLU A 291 -6.45 -10.60 14.53
C GLU A 291 -5.97 -10.65 15.99
N GLY A 292 -5.05 -9.76 16.36
CA GLY A 292 -4.50 -9.68 17.71
C GLY A 292 -3.13 -9.02 17.76
N ASN A 293 -2.28 -9.42 18.70
CA ASN A 293 -0.96 -8.81 18.94
C ASN A 293 0.16 -9.27 17.96
N LEU A 294 -0.13 -9.28 16.65
CA LEU A 294 0.78 -9.77 15.59
C LEU A 294 2.18 -9.12 15.63
N SER A 295 2.29 -7.84 16.02
CA SER A 295 3.58 -7.13 16.08
C SER A 295 4.54 -7.66 17.15
N VAL A 296 4.04 -8.23 18.25
CA VAL A 296 4.85 -8.67 19.40
C VAL A 296 4.89 -10.18 19.65
N LEU A 297 3.94 -10.96 19.12
CA LEU A 297 3.88 -12.40 19.41
C LEU A 297 5.09 -13.19 18.88
N SER A 298 5.37 -14.33 19.53
CA SER A 298 6.38 -15.30 19.09
C SER A 298 5.74 -16.48 18.39
N LEU A 299 6.33 -16.89 17.26
CA LEU A 299 5.98 -18.10 16.53
C LEU A 299 6.84 -19.28 16.99
N PRO A 300 6.31 -20.52 16.94
CA PRO A 300 7.07 -21.70 17.34
C PRO A 300 8.28 -21.91 16.42
N ILE A 301 9.38 -22.40 16.99
CA ILE A 301 10.59 -22.76 16.23
C ILE A 301 10.48 -24.24 15.87
N PRO A 302 10.56 -24.61 14.57
CA PRO A 302 10.51 -26.01 14.16
C PRO A 302 11.85 -26.70 14.47
N GLU A 303 11.77 -27.97 14.88
CA GLU A 303 12.93 -28.86 15.00
C GLU A 303 13.01 -29.72 13.72
N ALA A 304 14.22 -29.94 13.19
CA ALA A 304 14.42 -30.75 11.98
C ALA A 304 15.53 -31.80 12.19
N THR A 305 15.16 -33.05 12.44
CA THR A 305 16.11 -34.15 12.62
C THR A 305 16.67 -34.57 11.26
N GLY A 306 17.99 -34.43 11.08
CA GLY A 306 18.68 -34.70 9.82
C GLY A 306 19.01 -33.45 8.99
N ALA A 307 18.79 -32.25 9.55
CA ALA A 307 19.21 -30.98 8.95
C ALA A 307 19.75 -30.01 10.01
N THR A 308 20.57 -29.05 9.60
CA THR A 308 21.09 -27.97 10.44
C THR A 308 20.44 -26.64 10.09
N LEU A 309 19.99 -25.88 11.10
CA LEU A 309 19.44 -24.54 10.89
C LEU A 309 20.56 -23.61 10.39
N ALA A 310 20.38 -23.10 9.17
CA ALA A 310 21.33 -22.24 8.46
C ALA A 310 20.96 -20.74 8.54
N GLY A 311 19.69 -20.41 8.83
CA GLY A 311 19.23 -19.03 9.00
C GLY A 311 17.75 -18.91 9.33
N THR A 312 17.35 -17.74 9.80
CA THR A 312 15.95 -17.41 10.13
C THR A 312 15.64 -15.99 9.64
N GLU A 313 14.52 -15.83 8.95
CA GLU A 313 13.98 -14.55 8.46
C GLU A 313 12.55 -14.38 8.99
N SER A 314 12.07 -13.14 9.13
CA SER A 314 10.68 -12.85 9.58
C SER A 314 10.07 -11.78 8.68
N VAL A 315 8.82 -12.01 8.26
CA VAL A 315 8.07 -11.15 7.34
C VAL A 315 6.66 -10.99 7.87
N SER A 316 6.04 -9.83 7.70
CA SER A 316 4.67 -9.59 8.17
C SER A 316 3.92 -8.59 7.32
N SER A 317 2.60 -8.79 7.24
CA SER A 317 1.68 -7.84 6.59
C SER A 317 0.39 -7.80 7.40
N TYR A 318 0.18 -6.71 8.12
CA TYR A 318 -0.99 -6.50 8.96
C TYR A 318 -1.39 -5.02 9.02
N ASN A 319 -2.66 -4.77 9.29
CA ASN A 319 -3.25 -3.44 9.44
C ASN A 319 -3.90 -3.31 10.82
N PRO A 320 -4.05 -2.10 11.38
CA PRO A 320 -4.84 -1.86 12.59
C PRO A 320 -6.29 -2.38 12.47
N GLY A 321 -6.76 -3.07 13.51
CA GLY A 321 -8.07 -3.71 13.61
C GLY A 321 -8.73 -3.44 14.97
N ALA A 322 -9.91 -4.03 15.19
CA ALA A 322 -10.75 -3.76 16.36
C ALA A 322 -10.24 -4.45 17.64
N TYR A 323 -9.50 -5.55 17.49
CA TYR A 323 -8.99 -6.37 18.59
C TYR A 323 -7.46 -6.51 18.57
N GLY A 324 -6.77 -5.59 17.91
CA GLY A 324 -5.33 -5.63 17.65
C GLY A 324 -5.04 -5.44 16.16
N TYR A 325 -3.95 -5.99 15.67
CA TYR A 325 -3.60 -6.02 14.25
C TYR A 325 -4.28 -7.17 13.53
N THR A 326 -4.87 -6.90 12.36
CA THR A 326 -5.46 -7.89 11.46
C THR A 326 -4.55 -8.14 10.26
N GLY A 327 -4.17 -9.40 10.01
CA GLY A 327 -3.30 -9.79 8.91
C GLY A 327 -2.51 -11.06 9.24
N TRP A 328 -1.24 -11.11 8.85
CA TRP A 328 -0.37 -12.25 9.12
C TRP A 328 1.08 -11.88 9.46
N ARG A 329 1.76 -12.81 10.11
CA ARG A 329 3.19 -12.82 10.38
C ARG A 329 3.75 -14.21 10.06
N GLU A 330 4.86 -14.25 9.34
CA GLU A 330 5.55 -15.46 8.90
C GLU A 330 7.00 -15.45 9.39
N ASN A 331 7.45 -16.56 9.98
CA ASN A 331 8.87 -16.85 10.19
C ASN A 331 9.32 -17.92 9.20
N ILE A 332 10.44 -17.65 8.52
CA ILE A 332 11.03 -18.53 7.52
C ILE A 332 12.33 -19.09 8.10
N TYR A 333 12.38 -20.41 8.29
CA TYR A 333 13.51 -21.14 8.83
C TYR A 333 14.21 -21.90 7.69
N SER A 334 15.48 -21.57 7.44
CA SER A 334 16.30 -22.20 6.40
C SER A 334 17.08 -23.36 6.99
N PHE A 335 16.77 -24.60 6.61
CA PHE A 335 17.48 -25.79 7.06
C PHE A 335 18.32 -26.41 5.94
N ARG A 336 19.61 -26.64 6.17
CA ARG A 336 20.47 -27.39 5.26
C ARG A 336 20.38 -28.88 5.58
N ILE A 337 20.04 -29.70 4.59
CA ILE A 337 19.82 -31.13 4.77
C ILE A 337 21.16 -31.87 4.83
N ASP A 338 21.43 -32.57 5.94
CA ASP A 338 22.72 -33.22 6.20
C ASP A 338 22.66 -34.76 6.04
N THR A 339 21.46 -35.35 5.88
CA THR A 339 21.24 -36.80 5.67
C THR A 339 20.89 -37.16 4.21
N ASP A 340 20.96 -38.46 3.88
CA ASP A 340 20.56 -39.02 2.58
C ASP A 340 19.41 -40.04 2.69
N SER A 341 18.58 -39.90 3.74
CA SER A 341 17.51 -40.83 4.10
C SER A 341 16.17 -40.11 4.30
N LYS A 342 15.78 -39.83 5.55
CA LYS A 342 14.54 -39.13 5.90
C LYS A 342 14.86 -37.89 6.71
N LEU A 343 14.14 -36.82 6.41
CA LEU A 343 14.11 -35.58 7.19
C LEU A 343 12.82 -35.59 8.01
N GLU A 344 12.94 -35.49 9.33
CA GLU A 344 11.79 -35.40 10.23
C GLU A 344 11.66 -33.97 10.74
N ILE A 345 10.56 -33.31 10.40
CA ILE A 345 10.23 -31.95 10.85
C ILE A 345 9.18 -32.07 11.96
N ARG A 346 9.44 -31.42 13.09
CA ARG A 346 8.54 -31.32 14.23
C ARG A 346 8.26 -29.84 14.50
N VAL A 347 7.00 -29.44 14.38
CA VAL A 347 6.54 -28.12 14.84
C VAL A 347 5.94 -28.32 16.24
N PRO A 348 6.47 -27.68 17.30
CA PRO A 348 5.97 -27.85 18.67
C PRO A 348 4.52 -27.36 18.81
N GLU A 349 3.86 -27.71 19.92
CA GLU A 349 2.53 -27.17 20.21
C GLU A 349 2.58 -25.65 20.36
N TRP A 350 1.54 -24.97 19.87
CA TRP A 350 1.46 -23.50 19.93
C TRP A 350 0.17 -23.07 20.61
N THR A 351 0.29 -22.31 21.69
CA THR A 351 -0.81 -21.84 22.52
C THR A 351 -1.05 -20.34 22.33
N TRP A 352 -2.32 -19.94 22.36
CA TRP A 352 -2.70 -18.53 22.34
C TRP A 352 -3.97 -18.28 23.14
N PHE A 353 -4.10 -17.08 23.70
CA PHE A 353 -5.26 -16.68 24.48
C PHE A 353 -6.21 -15.82 23.63
N ASN A 354 -7.47 -16.23 23.51
CA ASN A 354 -8.51 -15.43 22.86
C ASN A 354 -9.29 -14.64 23.92
N PRO A 355 -9.15 -13.29 24.00
CA PRO A 355 -9.82 -12.48 25.02
C PRO A 355 -11.34 -12.32 24.79
N GLN A 356 -11.86 -12.62 23.59
CA GLN A 356 -13.27 -12.41 23.28
C GLN A 356 -14.22 -13.39 23.99
N GLY A 357 -15.42 -12.90 24.34
CA GLY A 357 -16.58 -13.69 24.78
C GLY A 357 -16.52 -14.24 26.22
N SER A 358 -15.39 -14.80 26.63
CA SER A 358 -15.17 -15.24 28.02
C SER A 358 -13.70 -15.38 28.43
N GLY A 359 -12.73 -15.08 27.54
CA GLY A 359 -11.35 -15.54 27.68
C GLY A 359 -11.25 -17.05 27.49
N ARG A 360 -10.60 -17.52 26.42
CA ARG A 360 -10.34 -18.96 26.21
C ARG A 360 -8.96 -19.21 25.65
N MET A 361 -8.25 -20.13 26.28
CA MET A 361 -7.06 -20.75 25.71
C MET A 361 -7.45 -21.54 24.45
N LYS A 362 -6.66 -21.34 23.39
CA LYS A 362 -6.64 -22.21 22.20
C LYS A 362 -5.24 -22.77 22.05
N ARG A 363 -5.14 -23.94 21.42
CA ARG A 363 -3.88 -24.61 21.11
C ARG A 363 -3.92 -25.25 19.73
N MET A 364 -2.78 -25.27 19.07
CA MET A 364 -2.48 -26.14 17.95
C MET A 364 -1.68 -27.32 18.50
N GLU A 365 -2.11 -28.54 18.19
CA GLU A 365 -1.36 -29.74 18.53
C GLU A 365 -0.04 -29.81 17.75
N GLN A 366 0.97 -30.45 18.35
CA GLN A 366 2.28 -30.67 17.75
C GLN A 366 2.18 -31.38 16.40
N GLN A 367 2.82 -30.83 15.37
CA GLN A 367 2.78 -31.38 14.01
C GLN A 367 4.08 -32.15 13.70
N HIS A 368 3.94 -33.30 13.04
CA HIS A 368 5.05 -34.12 12.56
C HIS A 368 4.95 -34.32 11.06
N TYR A 369 6.06 -34.09 10.36
CA TYR A 369 6.19 -34.32 8.94
C TYR A 369 7.45 -35.13 8.65
N THR A 370 7.36 -36.04 7.68
CA THR A 370 8.47 -36.86 7.22
C THR A 370 8.64 -36.64 5.74
N LEU A 371 9.82 -36.21 5.33
CA LEU A 371 10.17 -35.94 3.94
C LEU A 371 11.25 -36.92 3.49
N ASP A 372 11.05 -37.55 2.33
CA ASP A 372 12.04 -38.45 1.74
C ASP A 372 13.16 -37.62 1.07
N VAL A 373 14.39 -37.82 1.52
CA VAL A 373 15.59 -37.18 0.98
C VAL A 373 16.29 -38.16 0.05
N GLN A 374 16.45 -37.78 -1.21
CA GLN A 374 17.24 -38.55 -2.16
C GLN A 374 18.72 -38.28 -1.91
N LYS A 375 19.54 -39.35 -1.85
CA LYS A 375 20.99 -39.19 -1.92
C LYS A 375 21.33 -38.32 -3.13
N ALA A 376 22.04 -37.22 -2.91
CA ALA A 376 22.45 -36.35 -4.01
C ALA A 376 23.24 -37.19 -5.03
N ALA A 377 22.61 -37.46 -6.19
CA ALA A 377 23.34 -37.94 -7.35
C ALA A 377 24.51 -36.98 -7.53
N LYS A 378 25.75 -37.49 -7.67
CA LYS A 378 26.94 -36.67 -7.88
C LYS A 378 26.69 -35.75 -9.06
N LYS A 379 26.18 -34.56 -8.78
CA LYS A 379 26.12 -33.45 -9.71
C LYS A 379 27.57 -33.26 -10.06
N THR A 380 27.93 -33.45 -11.32
CA THR A 380 29.17 -32.90 -11.82
C THR A 380 29.05 -31.40 -11.56
N VAL A 381 29.62 -30.99 -10.42
CA VAL A 381 30.02 -29.62 -10.20
C VAL A 381 31.08 -29.43 -11.26
N PHE A 382 30.65 -29.05 -12.46
CA PHE A 382 31.53 -28.56 -13.50
C PHE A 382 32.47 -27.61 -12.78
N SER A 383 33.77 -27.83 -12.86
CA SER A 383 34.73 -26.90 -12.29
C SER A 383 34.46 -25.51 -12.89
N SER A 384 34.82 -24.44 -12.21
CA SER A 384 34.68 -23.09 -12.79
C SER A 384 35.49 -22.98 -14.09
N ALA A 385 36.58 -23.75 -14.21
CA ALA A 385 37.39 -23.85 -15.40
C ALA A 385 36.69 -24.53 -16.59
N GLU A 386 35.69 -25.41 -16.36
CA GLU A 386 34.84 -25.97 -17.41
C GLU A 386 33.80 -24.97 -17.95
N ARG A 387 33.54 -23.86 -17.25
CA ARG A 387 32.66 -22.78 -17.74
C ARG A 387 33.36 -21.83 -18.70
N LEU A 388 34.69 -21.70 -18.60
CA LEU A 388 35.51 -20.85 -19.46
C LEU A 388 35.26 -21.14 -20.94
N LEU A 389 35.35 -20.10 -21.76
CA LEU A 389 35.26 -20.15 -23.21
C LEU A 389 36.63 -20.51 -23.82
N GLY A 390 37.73 -19.96 -23.29
CA GLY A 390 39.07 -20.14 -23.85
C GLY A 390 39.13 -19.62 -25.29
N THR A 391 39.42 -20.48 -26.28
CA THR A 391 39.42 -20.10 -27.70
C THR A 391 38.08 -19.51 -28.18
N ASP A 392 36.96 -19.94 -27.59
CA ASP A 392 35.62 -19.49 -27.99
C ASP A 392 35.35 -18.01 -27.64
N ILE A 393 36.19 -17.37 -26.84
CA ILE A 393 36.09 -15.95 -26.46
C ILE A 393 35.84 -15.06 -27.69
N PHE A 394 36.56 -15.29 -28.78
CA PHE A 394 36.51 -14.48 -29.99
C PHE A 394 35.25 -14.72 -30.86
N HIS A 395 34.45 -15.74 -30.56
CA HIS A 395 33.10 -15.93 -31.11
C HIS A 395 32.03 -15.10 -30.35
N TYR A 396 32.37 -14.54 -29.19
CA TYR A 396 31.48 -13.69 -28.38
C TYR A 396 31.79 -12.21 -28.60
N ARG A 397 31.62 -11.77 -29.86
CA ARG A 397 31.77 -10.37 -30.26
C ARG A 397 30.55 -9.50 -29.90
N LYS A 398 30.79 -8.20 -29.74
CA LYS A 398 29.78 -7.14 -29.59
C LYS A 398 28.79 -7.16 -30.76
N THR A 399 27.52 -6.88 -30.49
CA THR A 399 26.46 -6.98 -31.50
C THR A 399 26.52 -5.79 -32.47
N VAL A 400 27.12 -5.96 -33.65
CA VAL A 400 27.32 -4.89 -34.65
C VAL A 400 26.00 -4.39 -35.27
N PHE A 401 25.00 -5.27 -35.36
CA PHE A 401 23.64 -4.92 -35.75
C PHE A 401 22.88 -4.38 -34.53
N HIS A 402 22.73 -3.06 -34.44
CA HIS A 402 22.23 -2.38 -33.23
C HIS A 402 21.45 -1.11 -33.59
N TRP A 403 20.34 -0.84 -32.91
CA TRP A 403 19.46 0.29 -33.22
C TRP A 403 20.14 1.65 -33.00
N LYS A 404 21.06 1.77 -32.04
CA LYS A 404 21.87 3.01 -31.88
C LYS A 404 22.74 3.37 -33.11
N ASN A 405 23.04 2.46 -34.03
CA ASN A 405 23.85 2.78 -35.21
C ASN A 405 22.96 3.30 -36.35
N PRO A 406 23.10 4.59 -36.75
CA PRO A 406 22.19 5.24 -37.70
C PRO A 406 22.22 4.60 -39.10
N LEU A 407 23.31 3.92 -39.47
CA LEU A 407 23.46 3.30 -40.79
C LEU A 407 22.43 2.19 -41.03
N TRP A 408 21.98 1.48 -39.99
CA TRP A 408 21.03 0.38 -40.16
C TRP A 408 19.61 0.84 -40.49
N TYR A 409 19.23 2.08 -40.18
CA TYR A 409 17.94 2.65 -40.59
C TYR A 409 17.81 2.81 -42.12
N VAL A 410 18.92 2.78 -42.87
CA VAL A 410 18.87 2.75 -44.35
C VAL A 410 18.11 1.51 -44.86
N LEU A 411 18.09 0.40 -44.10
CA LEU A 411 17.33 -0.81 -44.42
C LEU A 411 15.81 -0.63 -44.36
N VAL A 412 15.30 0.50 -43.86
CA VAL A 412 13.87 0.85 -43.88
C VAL A 412 13.43 1.34 -45.27
N THR A 413 14.36 1.86 -46.08
CA THR A 413 14.06 2.53 -47.35
C THR A 413 13.57 1.63 -48.52
N PRO A 414 13.96 0.33 -48.66
CA PRO A 414 13.58 -0.48 -49.83
C PRO A 414 12.07 -0.62 -50.03
N GLY A 415 11.30 -0.82 -48.95
CA GLY A 415 9.84 -0.92 -48.99
C GLY A 415 9.17 0.37 -49.45
N PHE A 416 9.66 1.52 -48.98
CA PHE A 416 9.20 2.84 -49.45
C PHE A 416 9.49 3.03 -50.95
N PHE A 417 10.71 2.74 -51.41
CA PHE A 417 11.05 2.84 -52.84
C PHE A 417 10.24 1.87 -53.71
N ALA A 418 9.99 0.64 -53.23
CA ALA A 418 9.10 -0.31 -53.91
C ALA A 418 7.67 0.23 -54.03
N ALA A 419 7.14 0.87 -52.98
CA ALA A 419 5.82 1.49 -52.99
C ALA A 419 5.73 2.64 -54.00
N VAL A 420 6.72 3.54 -54.02
CA VAL A 420 6.83 4.64 -55.00
C VAL A 420 6.92 4.08 -56.42
N LEU A 421 7.74 3.06 -56.67
CA LEU A 421 7.87 2.43 -57.99
C LEU A 421 6.56 1.80 -58.48
N ILE A 422 5.80 1.13 -57.61
CA ILE A 422 4.48 0.55 -57.92
C ILE A 422 3.48 1.67 -58.24
N PHE A 423 3.47 2.75 -57.45
CA PHE A 423 2.60 3.90 -57.66
C PHE A 423 2.89 4.62 -58.98
N CYS A 424 4.16 4.92 -59.26
CA CYS A 424 4.60 5.51 -60.52
C CYS A 424 4.32 4.60 -61.73
N ARG A 425 4.47 3.27 -61.59
CA ARG A 425 4.13 2.31 -62.66
C ARG A 425 2.65 2.33 -63.07
N LYS A 426 1.74 2.65 -62.14
CA LYS A 426 0.31 2.79 -62.44
C LYS A 426 0.02 3.87 -63.50
N ARG A 427 0.96 4.80 -63.74
CA ARG A 427 0.91 5.84 -64.80
C ARG A 427 1.61 5.47 -66.12
N ARG A 428 2.48 4.46 -66.22
CA ARG A 428 3.16 4.08 -67.48
C ARG A 428 3.42 2.56 -67.60
N ARG A 429 2.79 1.91 -68.60
CA ARG A 429 2.94 0.48 -68.93
C ARG A 429 4.33 0.13 -69.53
N LYS A 430 5.38 -0.08 -68.72
CA LYS A 430 6.60 -0.81 -69.14
C LYS A 430 7.11 -1.83 -68.09
N LYS A 431 7.63 -2.96 -68.59
CA LYS A 431 8.00 -4.18 -67.85
C LYS A 431 9.05 -3.94 -66.73
N PRO A 432 9.06 -4.74 -65.65
CA PRO A 432 9.95 -4.54 -64.50
C PRO A 432 11.41 -4.86 -64.83
N ILE A 433 12.32 -3.96 -64.39
CA ILE A 433 13.71 -4.31 -64.12
C ILE A 433 13.73 -4.76 -62.66
N ALA A 434 13.76 -6.07 -62.44
CA ALA A 434 13.95 -6.69 -61.13
C ALA A 434 15.45 -6.93 -60.92
N ALA A 435 16.21 -5.85 -60.69
CA ALA A 435 17.66 -5.91 -60.48
C ALA A 435 18.21 -4.64 -59.79
N SER A 436 17.77 -4.38 -58.55
CA SER A 436 18.46 -3.49 -57.59
C SER A 436 17.74 -3.55 -56.24
N PHE A 437 18.35 -4.25 -55.27
CA PHE A 437 18.22 -4.11 -53.79
C PHE A 437 18.82 -5.36 -53.09
N LEU A 438 20.04 -5.77 -53.49
CA LEU A 438 20.74 -6.94 -52.91
C LEU A 438 22.24 -6.70 -52.60
N LEU A 439 22.71 -5.44 -52.72
CA LEU A 439 23.99 -4.95 -52.21
C LEU A 439 23.62 -3.72 -51.36
N PRO A 440 23.57 -3.85 -50.02
CA PRO A 440 24.79 -4.04 -49.23
C PRO A 440 24.59 -5.04 -48.07
N LEU A 441 25.03 -6.30 -48.26
CA LEU A 441 25.12 -7.28 -47.16
C LEU A 441 26.47 -8.04 -47.13
N LEU A 442 27.47 -7.48 -47.80
CA LEU A 442 28.83 -8.00 -47.83
C LEU A 442 29.78 -6.85 -47.51
N LEU A 443 30.26 -6.78 -46.27
CA LEU A 443 31.60 -6.32 -45.87
C LEU A 443 31.78 -6.46 -44.34
N SER A 444 33.02 -6.78 -43.94
CA SER A 444 33.54 -6.91 -42.56
C SER A 444 33.28 -8.23 -41.81
N VAL A 445 33.94 -9.30 -42.28
CA VAL A 445 34.48 -10.34 -41.39
C VAL A 445 35.94 -9.99 -41.11
N ALA A 446 36.21 -9.28 -40.01
CA ALA A 446 37.58 -9.14 -39.50
C ALA A 446 37.94 -10.42 -38.73
N ALA A 447 38.86 -11.23 -39.24
CA ALA A 447 39.41 -12.34 -38.46
C ALA A 447 40.09 -11.79 -37.19
N GLY A 448 39.99 -12.54 -36.08
CA GLY A 448 40.85 -12.26 -34.91
C GLY A 448 42.25 -12.81 -35.18
N ASP A 449 43.27 -12.27 -34.52
CA ASP A 449 44.63 -12.77 -34.71
C ASP A 449 44.79 -14.18 -34.11
N VAL A 450 45.68 -14.96 -34.72
CA VAL A 450 45.93 -16.36 -34.37
C VAL A 450 46.67 -16.45 -33.03
N ASP A 451 47.52 -15.45 -32.73
CA ASP A 451 48.33 -15.43 -31.51
C ASP A 451 47.47 -15.18 -30.25
N ASP A 452 46.53 -14.23 -30.29
CA ASP A 452 45.60 -13.93 -29.19
C ASP A 452 44.70 -15.13 -28.85
N THR A 453 44.32 -15.88 -29.89
CA THR A 453 43.54 -17.12 -29.74
C THR A 453 44.33 -18.19 -28.99
N ARG A 454 45.66 -18.24 -29.17
CA ARG A 454 46.57 -19.12 -28.39
C ARG A 454 46.68 -18.63 -26.95
N THR A 455 46.89 -17.33 -26.72
CA THR A 455 46.98 -16.75 -25.36
C THR A 455 45.72 -17.01 -24.54
N ALA A 456 44.53 -16.90 -25.15
CA ALA A 456 43.26 -17.23 -24.51
C ALA A 456 43.11 -18.73 -24.15
N ALA A 457 43.71 -19.63 -24.94
CA ALA A 457 43.76 -21.06 -24.64
C ALA A 457 44.72 -21.35 -23.49
N GLU A 458 45.92 -20.76 -23.51
CA GLU A 458 46.93 -20.90 -22.44
C GLU A 458 46.41 -20.39 -21.08
N ALA A 459 45.68 -19.27 -21.06
CA ALA A 459 45.03 -18.75 -19.85
C ALA A 459 44.00 -19.74 -19.27
N ARG A 460 43.20 -20.38 -20.14
CA ARG A 460 42.25 -21.43 -19.74
C ARG A 460 42.96 -22.68 -19.21
N ASP A 461 44.07 -23.09 -19.82
CA ASP A 461 44.88 -24.23 -19.35
C ASP A 461 45.51 -23.96 -17.98
N MET A 462 45.93 -22.73 -17.69
CA MET A 462 46.38 -22.32 -16.34
C MET A 462 45.23 -22.42 -15.32
N ALA A 463 44.03 -21.95 -15.67
CA ALA A 463 42.84 -22.06 -14.83
C ALA A 463 42.41 -23.52 -14.58
N LEU A 464 42.48 -24.39 -15.61
CA LEU A 464 42.24 -25.83 -15.48
C LEU A 464 43.24 -26.53 -14.55
N ARG A 465 44.46 -25.98 -14.40
CA ARG A 465 45.47 -26.42 -13.42
C ARG A 465 45.31 -25.76 -12.04
N GLY A 466 44.25 -24.98 -11.82
CA GLY A 466 43.97 -24.27 -10.57
C GLY A 466 44.77 -22.96 -10.37
N ASN A 467 45.55 -22.53 -11.36
CA ASN A 467 46.39 -21.33 -11.27
C ASN A 467 45.63 -20.07 -11.72
N TRP A 468 44.63 -19.70 -10.91
CA TRP A 468 43.68 -18.64 -11.19
C TRP A 468 44.32 -17.24 -11.28
N GLU A 469 45.35 -16.96 -10.48
CA GLU A 469 46.05 -15.66 -10.52
C GLU A 469 46.78 -15.43 -11.85
N GLN A 470 47.42 -16.46 -12.41
CA GLN A 470 48.09 -16.34 -13.71
C GLN A 470 47.06 -16.24 -14.85
N ALA A 471 45.98 -17.03 -14.78
CA ALA A 471 44.88 -16.92 -15.75
C ALA A 471 44.24 -15.52 -15.74
N ALA A 472 44.00 -14.95 -14.55
CA ALA A 472 43.45 -13.60 -14.40
C ALA A 472 44.35 -12.54 -15.07
N LYS A 473 45.67 -12.59 -14.84
CA LYS A 473 46.64 -11.67 -15.47
C LYS A 473 46.69 -11.80 -16.99
N MET A 474 46.55 -13.01 -17.53
CA MET A 474 46.50 -13.22 -18.99
C MET A 474 45.19 -12.72 -19.61
N TYR A 475 44.06 -12.87 -18.92
CA TYR A 475 42.79 -12.26 -19.36
C TYR A 475 42.78 -10.74 -19.22
N GLU A 476 43.50 -10.21 -18.23
CA GLU A 476 43.67 -8.77 -18.02
C GLU A 476 44.47 -8.13 -19.16
N SER A 477 45.64 -8.66 -19.52
CA SER A 477 46.44 -8.14 -20.65
C SER A 477 45.73 -8.25 -22.01
N LEU A 478 45.00 -9.34 -22.25
CA LEU A 478 44.10 -9.44 -23.42
C LEU A 478 42.99 -8.38 -23.37
N SER A 479 42.53 -7.96 -22.19
CA SER A 479 41.46 -6.97 -22.05
C SER A 479 41.91 -5.53 -22.23
N GLU A 480 43.22 -5.24 -22.13
CA GLU A 480 43.79 -3.96 -22.56
C GLU A 480 43.68 -3.77 -24.08
N GLN A 481 43.84 -4.86 -24.84
CA GLN A 481 43.72 -4.87 -26.31
C GLN A 481 42.27 -4.98 -26.78
N TYR A 482 41.45 -5.75 -26.07
CA TYR A 482 40.06 -6.05 -26.41
C TYR A 482 39.07 -5.73 -25.25
N PRO A 483 38.98 -4.46 -24.79
CA PRO A 483 38.20 -4.09 -23.61
C PRO A 483 36.69 -4.34 -23.73
N ASP A 484 36.20 -4.43 -24.97
CA ASP A 484 34.79 -4.52 -25.32
C ASP A 484 34.40 -5.88 -25.95
N LEU A 485 35.14 -6.95 -25.60
CA LEU A 485 34.90 -8.31 -26.08
C LEU A 485 34.11 -9.13 -25.02
N PRO A 486 32.79 -9.36 -25.20
CA PRO A 486 31.96 -10.06 -24.21
C PRO A 486 32.51 -11.41 -23.72
N GLY A 487 33.08 -12.22 -24.61
CA GLY A 487 33.67 -13.51 -24.23
C GLY A 487 34.83 -13.39 -23.25
N LEU A 488 35.66 -12.36 -23.42
CA LEU A 488 36.83 -12.12 -22.59
C LEU A 488 36.42 -11.60 -21.21
N LEU A 489 35.46 -10.68 -21.18
CA LEU A 489 34.84 -10.19 -19.94
C LEU A 489 34.19 -11.34 -19.14
N HIS A 490 33.59 -12.33 -19.81
CA HIS A 490 33.05 -13.53 -19.17
C HIS A 490 34.12 -14.41 -18.52
N ASP A 491 35.21 -14.71 -19.24
CA ASP A 491 36.27 -15.56 -18.69
C ASP A 491 37.08 -14.83 -17.59
N ARG A 492 37.31 -13.52 -17.75
CA ARG A 492 37.87 -12.65 -16.70
C ARG A 492 36.95 -12.57 -15.47
N ALA A 493 35.63 -12.53 -15.64
CA ALA A 493 34.68 -12.56 -14.52
C ALA A 493 34.77 -13.87 -13.71
N ILE A 494 34.90 -15.02 -14.37
CA ILE A 494 35.10 -16.31 -13.70
C ILE A 494 36.45 -16.32 -12.96
N ALA A 495 37.53 -15.85 -13.59
CA ALA A 495 38.83 -15.76 -12.94
C ALA A 495 38.81 -14.84 -11.70
N ALA A 496 38.19 -13.66 -11.81
CA ALA A 496 38.03 -12.71 -10.69
C ALA A 496 37.24 -13.32 -9.51
N ALA A 497 36.22 -14.13 -9.78
CA ALA A 497 35.46 -14.83 -8.74
C ALA A 497 36.28 -15.91 -8.00
N GLU A 498 37.27 -16.51 -8.66
CA GLU A 498 38.19 -17.47 -8.05
C GLU A 498 39.37 -16.80 -7.34
N THR A 499 39.76 -15.59 -7.76
CA THR A 499 40.77 -14.76 -7.06
C THR A 499 40.14 -13.83 -6.00
N ASN A 500 38.96 -14.19 -5.47
CA ASN A 500 38.26 -13.50 -4.38
C ASN A 500 37.94 -12.01 -4.65
N GLN A 501 37.56 -11.66 -5.89
CA GLN A 501 37.13 -10.31 -6.29
C GLN A 501 35.66 -10.33 -6.76
N PRO A 502 34.68 -10.46 -5.84
CA PRO A 502 33.28 -10.71 -6.19
C PRO A 502 32.63 -9.56 -6.96
N ALA A 503 32.86 -8.31 -6.54
CA ALA A 503 32.30 -7.14 -7.21
C ALA A 503 32.80 -6.97 -8.65
N LEU A 504 34.10 -7.17 -8.87
CA LEU A 504 34.69 -7.17 -10.22
C LEU A 504 34.11 -8.30 -11.08
N ALA A 505 33.93 -9.49 -10.52
CA ALA A 505 33.33 -10.61 -11.24
C ALA A 505 31.89 -10.29 -11.71
N VAL A 506 31.05 -9.74 -10.82
CA VAL A 506 29.68 -9.34 -11.18
C VAL A 506 29.67 -8.19 -12.18
N SER A 507 30.54 -7.17 -12.04
CA SER A 507 30.59 -6.04 -12.97
C SER A 507 31.01 -6.47 -14.38
N LEU A 508 32.02 -7.35 -14.50
CA LEU A 508 32.51 -7.87 -15.78
C LEU A 508 31.47 -8.73 -16.51
N ILE A 509 30.75 -9.63 -15.81
CA ILE A 509 29.70 -10.44 -16.46
C ILE A 509 28.47 -9.59 -16.83
N MET A 510 28.14 -8.57 -16.03
CA MET A 510 27.08 -7.60 -16.35
C MET A 510 27.44 -6.75 -17.58
N ARG A 511 28.68 -6.28 -17.69
CA ARG A 511 29.19 -5.60 -18.90
C ARG A 511 29.21 -6.53 -20.12
N SER A 512 29.56 -7.80 -19.94
CA SER A 512 29.47 -8.83 -20.99
C SER A 512 28.02 -9.01 -21.50
N LEU A 513 27.05 -9.08 -20.59
CA LEU A 513 25.62 -9.16 -20.92
C LEU A 513 25.10 -7.87 -21.57
N TYR A 514 25.57 -6.69 -21.15
CA TYR A 514 25.26 -5.41 -21.79
C TYR A 514 25.76 -5.37 -23.25
N LEU A 515 26.94 -5.92 -23.53
CA LEU A 515 27.49 -5.98 -24.89
C LEU A 515 26.87 -7.09 -25.77
N LYS A 516 26.32 -8.16 -25.15
CA LYS A 516 25.69 -9.31 -25.84
C LYS A 516 24.44 -9.83 -25.10
N PRO A 517 23.32 -9.08 -25.15
CA PRO A 517 22.11 -9.40 -24.39
C PRO A 517 21.39 -10.65 -24.89
N GLY A 518 20.63 -11.30 -24.00
CA GLY A 518 19.91 -12.54 -24.29
C GLY A 518 20.81 -13.78 -24.50
N ASN A 519 22.12 -13.68 -24.22
CA ASN A 519 23.01 -14.84 -24.35
C ASN A 519 22.87 -15.81 -23.17
N ALA A 520 22.24 -16.96 -23.41
CA ALA A 520 21.96 -17.96 -22.39
C ALA A 520 23.20 -18.49 -21.63
N LYS A 521 24.41 -18.49 -22.22
CA LYS A 521 25.63 -18.90 -21.48
C LYS A 521 26.03 -17.80 -20.50
N LEU A 522 26.07 -16.54 -20.93
CA LEU A 522 26.39 -15.40 -20.06
C LEU A 522 25.39 -15.26 -18.91
N THR A 523 24.09 -15.40 -19.17
CA THR A 523 23.04 -15.34 -18.13
C THR A 523 23.19 -16.45 -17.10
N ARG A 524 23.53 -17.68 -17.52
CA ARG A 524 23.80 -18.80 -16.60
C ARG A 524 25.06 -18.57 -15.75
N THR A 525 26.07 -17.88 -16.28
CA THR A 525 27.27 -17.52 -15.53
C THR A 525 26.98 -16.43 -14.49
N LEU A 526 26.19 -15.40 -14.84
CA LEU A 526 25.73 -14.39 -13.87
C LEU A 526 24.93 -15.03 -12.73
N GLU A 527 23.99 -15.91 -13.06
CA GLU A 527 23.17 -16.62 -12.06
C GLU A 527 24.02 -17.51 -11.16
N TYR A 528 24.99 -18.24 -11.72
CA TYR A 528 25.97 -19.01 -10.94
C TYR A 528 26.79 -18.13 -9.97
N LEU A 529 27.26 -16.96 -10.42
CA LEU A 529 28.02 -16.04 -9.57
C LEU A 529 27.16 -15.48 -8.43
N ARG A 530 25.92 -15.07 -8.72
CA ARG A 530 24.96 -14.59 -7.71
C ARG A 530 24.65 -15.66 -6.65
N GLN A 531 24.38 -16.89 -7.08
CA GLN A 531 24.13 -18.01 -6.17
C GLN A 531 25.37 -18.32 -5.30
N ARG A 532 26.57 -18.32 -5.88
CA ARG A 532 27.83 -18.52 -5.15
C ARG A 532 28.09 -17.43 -4.11
N MET A 533 27.71 -16.19 -4.40
CA MET A 533 27.93 -15.01 -3.55
C MET A 533 26.74 -14.69 -2.63
N ASN A 534 25.68 -15.53 -2.63
CA ASN A 534 24.43 -15.30 -1.90
C ASN A 534 23.77 -13.94 -2.17
N LEU A 535 23.91 -13.42 -3.40
CA LEU A 535 23.37 -12.13 -3.81
C LEU A 535 21.87 -12.25 -4.11
N LYS A 536 21.03 -12.04 -3.09
CA LYS A 536 19.56 -12.01 -3.19
C LYS A 536 19.05 -10.75 -3.90
N ASN A 537 17.85 -10.81 -4.49
CA ASN A 537 17.08 -9.71 -5.10
C ASN A 537 17.94 -8.67 -5.84
N GLN A 538 18.48 -9.11 -6.97
CA GLN A 538 19.40 -8.36 -7.81
C GLN A 538 18.68 -7.73 -8.99
N ILE A 539 19.03 -6.50 -9.36
CA ILE A 539 18.50 -5.85 -10.55
C ILE A 539 18.98 -6.61 -11.79
N ASN A 540 18.03 -7.00 -12.63
CA ASN A 540 18.27 -7.71 -13.87
C ASN A 540 18.34 -6.73 -15.04
N ILE A 541 19.21 -7.01 -16.01
CA ILE A 541 19.12 -6.36 -17.32
C ILE A 541 17.85 -6.91 -17.99
N SER A 542 16.79 -6.11 -18.03
CA SER A 542 15.37 -6.50 -18.18
C SER A 542 14.94 -7.15 -19.51
N PHE A 543 15.85 -7.68 -20.32
CA PHE A 543 15.60 -8.08 -21.70
C PHE A 543 16.05 -9.51 -21.99
N SER A 544 15.11 -10.45 -21.87
CA SER A 544 15.24 -11.83 -22.34
C SER A 544 15.48 -11.93 -23.86
N TRP A 545 15.10 -10.90 -24.63
CA TRP A 545 15.27 -10.81 -26.07
C TRP A 545 16.30 -9.73 -26.42
N SER A 546 17.21 -10.03 -27.35
CA SER A 546 18.13 -9.02 -27.89
C SER A 546 17.33 -7.89 -28.58
N PRO A 547 17.50 -6.60 -28.21
CA PRO A 547 16.74 -5.53 -28.86
C PRO A 547 17.17 -5.31 -30.32
N SER A 548 18.35 -5.81 -30.71
CA SER A 548 18.75 -5.97 -32.11
C SER A 548 17.80 -6.88 -32.91
N ALA A 549 17.23 -7.92 -32.29
CA ALA A 549 16.24 -8.80 -32.93
C ALA A 549 14.87 -8.10 -33.03
N ILE A 550 14.47 -7.35 -32.00
CA ILE A 550 13.27 -6.50 -32.03
C ILE A 550 13.39 -5.44 -33.13
N PHE A 551 14.56 -4.80 -33.25
CA PHE A 551 14.87 -3.84 -34.31
C PHE A 551 14.86 -4.46 -35.72
N LEU A 552 15.33 -5.71 -35.87
CA LEU A 552 15.20 -6.44 -37.14
C LEU A 552 13.73 -6.71 -37.49
N ILE A 553 12.92 -7.16 -36.53
CA ILE A 553 11.47 -7.34 -36.71
C ILE A 553 10.80 -6.01 -37.09
N TRP A 554 11.20 -4.90 -36.46
CA TRP A 554 10.71 -3.57 -36.77
C TRP A 554 11.05 -3.13 -38.21
N ILE A 555 12.30 -3.31 -38.65
CA ILE A 555 12.71 -3.05 -40.06
C ILE A 555 11.86 -3.89 -41.03
N LEU A 556 11.67 -5.17 -40.76
CA LEU A 556 10.85 -6.06 -41.59
C LEU A 556 9.38 -5.63 -41.60
N ALA A 557 8.83 -5.19 -40.46
CA ALA A 557 7.46 -4.72 -40.33
C ALA A 557 7.22 -3.43 -41.12
N VAL A 558 8.12 -2.43 -41.06
CA VAL A 558 8.00 -1.20 -41.86
C VAL A 558 8.06 -1.49 -43.36
N ASN A 559 9.02 -2.30 -43.80
CA ASN A 559 9.12 -2.69 -45.20
C ASN A 559 7.87 -3.47 -45.68
N GLY A 560 7.37 -4.39 -44.84
CA GLY A 560 6.15 -5.15 -45.09
C GLY A 560 4.90 -4.26 -45.16
N LEU A 561 4.79 -3.24 -44.30
CA LEU A 561 3.70 -2.27 -44.29
C LEU A 561 3.69 -1.43 -45.57
N PHE A 562 4.83 -0.89 -46.00
CA PHE A 562 4.92 -0.16 -47.27
C PHE A 562 4.59 -1.06 -48.48
N PHE A 563 5.02 -2.32 -48.47
CA PHE A 563 4.68 -3.27 -49.53
C PHE A 563 3.17 -3.61 -49.54
N ALA A 564 2.55 -3.82 -48.38
CA ALA A 564 1.13 -4.08 -48.26
C ALA A 564 0.28 -2.87 -48.71
N LEU A 565 0.65 -1.65 -48.31
CA LEU A 565 0.05 -0.40 -48.78
C LEU A 565 0.14 -0.27 -50.31
N ALA A 566 1.35 -0.46 -50.87
CA ALA A 566 1.56 -0.42 -52.32
C ALA A 566 0.68 -1.42 -53.08
N ARG A 567 0.56 -2.63 -52.53
CA ARG A 567 -0.27 -3.69 -53.08
C ARG A 567 -1.76 -3.36 -52.97
N LEU A 568 -2.23 -2.79 -51.86
CA LEU A 568 -3.61 -2.33 -51.67
C LEU A 568 -4.00 -1.20 -52.64
N PHE A 569 -3.09 -0.27 -52.91
CA PHE A 569 -3.28 0.77 -53.94
C PHE A 569 -3.29 0.20 -55.37
N TYR A 570 -2.69 -0.97 -55.59
CA TYR A 570 -2.71 -1.68 -56.88
C TYR A 570 -3.94 -2.59 -57.04
N ARG A 571 -4.34 -3.30 -55.98
CA ARG A 571 -5.49 -4.22 -55.90
C ARG A 571 -6.26 -3.96 -54.61
N ARG A 572 -7.49 -3.46 -54.75
CA ARG A 572 -8.43 -3.23 -53.63
C ARG A 572 -9.18 -4.52 -53.28
N GLY A 573 -8.47 -5.49 -52.72
CA GLY A 573 -9.03 -6.75 -52.23
C GLY A 573 -9.09 -6.80 -50.70
N ALA A 574 -10.02 -7.60 -50.16
CA ALA A 574 -10.05 -7.93 -48.73
C ALA A 574 -8.72 -8.52 -48.20
N PRO A 575 -8.02 -9.46 -48.88
CA PRO A 575 -6.76 -10.00 -48.35
C PRO A 575 -5.63 -8.96 -48.34
N GLU A 576 -5.58 -8.04 -49.31
CA GLU A 576 -4.64 -6.90 -49.26
C GLU A 576 -4.91 -5.97 -48.06
N TYR A 577 -6.18 -5.73 -47.71
CA TYR A 577 -6.52 -4.93 -46.53
C TYR A 577 -6.13 -5.63 -45.23
N ILE A 578 -6.42 -6.94 -45.10
CA ILE A 578 -6.03 -7.75 -43.93
C ILE A 578 -4.50 -7.76 -43.78
N ALA A 579 -3.75 -7.95 -44.87
CA ALA A 579 -2.29 -7.92 -44.84
C ALA A 579 -1.72 -6.56 -44.41
N MET A 580 -2.34 -5.46 -44.84
CA MET A 580 -1.98 -4.11 -44.39
C MET A 580 -2.24 -3.92 -42.88
N VAL A 581 -3.40 -4.33 -42.39
CA VAL A 581 -3.77 -4.22 -40.96
C VAL A 581 -2.82 -5.06 -40.10
N LEU A 582 -2.49 -6.29 -40.51
CA LEU A 582 -1.53 -7.14 -39.79
C LEU A 582 -0.11 -6.52 -39.79
N ALA A 583 0.37 -6.02 -40.92
CA ALA A 583 1.67 -5.36 -40.99
C ALA A 583 1.72 -4.08 -40.13
N ALA A 584 0.63 -3.30 -40.10
CA ALA A 584 0.50 -2.13 -39.24
C ALA A 584 0.50 -2.53 -37.75
N ALA A 585 -0.23 -3.57 -37.35
CA ALA A 585 -0.25 -4.06 -35.98
C ALA A 585 1.14 -4.54 -35.52
N VAL A 586 1.85 -5.32 -36.34
CA VAL A 586 3.22 -5.76 -36.04
C VAL A 586 4.20 -4.57 -35.97
N PHE A 587 4.05 -3.57 -36.85
CA PHE A 587 4.84 -2.34 -36.79
C PHE A 587 4.58 -1.55 -35.49
N THR A 588 3.32 -1.35 -35.08
CA THR A 588 2.99 -0.64 -33.84
C THR A 588 3.53 -1.38 -32.61
N VAL A 589 3.32 -2.70 -32.52
CA VAL A 589 3.81 -3.51 -31.40
C VAL A 589 5.34 -3.52 -31.35
N SER A 590 6.02 -3.74 -32.48
CA SER A 590 7.49 -3.71 -32.50
C SER A 590 8.07 -2.32 -32.23
N SER A 591 7.37 -1.23 -32.60
CA SER A 591 7.78 0.14 -32.25
C SER A 591 7.69 0.38 -30.74
N ALA A 592 6.56 0.04 -30.12
CA ALA A 592 6.36 0.19 -28.68
C ALA A 592 7.35 -0.66 -27.86
N VAL A 593 7.60 -1.91 -28.28
CA VAL A 593 8.59 -2.78 -27.64
C VAL A 593 10.02 -2.25 -27.85
N LEU A 594 10.34 -1.70 -29.03
CA LEU A 594 11.64 -1.09 -29.28
C LEU A 594 11.86 0.16 -28.41
N GLU A 595 10.87 1.04 -28.30
CA GLU A 595 10.91 2.25 -27.47
C GLU A 595 11.04 1.91 -25.98
N TYR A 596 10.21 0.99 -25.47
CA TYR A 596 10.32 0.46 -24.10
C TYR A 596 11.70 -0.15 -23.85
N SER A 597 12.25 -0.90 -24.81
CA SER A 597 13.60 -1.45 -24.68
C SER A 597 14.68 -0.37 -24.70
N ALA A 598 14.58 0.63 -25.58
CA ALA A 598 15.52 1.74 -25.63
C ALA A 598 15.53 2.56 -24.33
N ALA A 599 14.36 2.77 -23.71
CA ALA A 599 14.24 3.41 -22.41
C ALA A 599 14.94 2.60 -21.31
N GLY A 600 14.58 1.32 -21.13
CA GLY A 600 15.19 0.47 -20.10
C GLY A 600 16.70 0.19 -20.31
N TRP A 601 17.22 0.38 -21.53
CA TRP A 601 18.67 0.32 -21.84
C TRP A 601 19.46 1.59 -21.51
N ASN A 602 18.77 2.70 -21.24
CA ASN A 602 19.41 3.96 -20.86
C ASN A 602 19.53 4.14 -19.35
N ASN A 603 18.79 3.36 -18.54
CA ASN A 603 18.90 3.37 -17.08
C ASN A 603 20.33 2.96 -16.66
N PRO A 604 21.08 3.82 -15.95
CA PRO A 604 22.43 3.49 -15.54
C PRO A 604 22.41 2.44 -14.42
N ILE A 605 23.18 1.36 -14.58
CA ILE A 605 23.30 0.28 -13.59
C ILE A 605 24.72 0.30 -13.02
N GLY A 606 24.82 0.25 -11.69
CA GLY A 606 26.05 0.11 -10.93
C GLY A 606 26.16 -1.24 -10.23
N VAL A 607 27.38 -1.64 -9.91
CA VAL A 607 27.71 -2.79 -9.06
C VAL A 607 28.56 -2.30 -7.89
N ILE A 608 28.13 -2.60 -6.67
CA ILE A 608 28.79 -2.14 -5.44
C ILE A 608 30.17 -2.81 -5.30
N GLU A 609 31.23 -2.01 -5.16
CA GLU A 609 32.63 -2.47 -5.15
C GLU A 609 33.02 -3.23 -3.88
N ALA A 610 32.61 -2.71 -2.72
CA ALA A 610 32.86 -3.26 -1.39
C ALA A 610 31.58 -3.12 -0.55
N ASP A 611 31.46 -3.79 0.59
CA ASP A 611 30.29 -3.66 1.46
C ASP A 611 30.04 -2.18 1.83
N GLN A 612 28.83 -1.67 1.57
CA GLN A 612 28.49 -0.25 1.74
C GLN A 612 27.09 -0.10 2.34
N ALA A 613 26.95 0.83 3.28
CA ALA A 613 25.67 1.19 3.84
C ALA A 613 24.94 2.23 2.98
N LEU A 614 23.72 1.90 2.59
CA LEU A 614 22.76 2.80 1.96
C LEU A 614 22.34 3.87 2.98
N ARG A 615 22.36 5.14 2.58
CA ARG A 615 22.00 6.31 3.43
C ARG A 615 20.67 6.91 3.01
N LYS A 616 19.92 7.49 3.95
CA LYS A 616 18.64 8.17 3.63
C LYS A 616 18.81 9.56 3.00
N ILE A 617 19.95 10.21 3.23
CA ILE A 617 20.32 11.52 2.71
C ILE A 617 21.79 11.47 2.23
N PRO A 618 22.19 12.31 1.26
CA PRO A 618 23.58 12.35 0.79
C PRO A 618 24.53 12.91 1.87
N GLY A 619 25.83 12.69 1.68
CA GLY A 619 26.90 13.10 2.59
C GLY A 619 27.39 12.01 3.54
N THR A 620 28.52 12.29 4.20
CA THR A 620 29.24 11.35 5.09
C THR A 620 28.76 11.36 6.56
N LEU A 621 27.83 12.25 6.91
CA LEU A 621 27.27 12.41 8.25
C LEU A 621 25.86 11.79 8.39
N ALA A 622 25.37 11.14 7.33
CA ALA A 622 24.05 10.53 7.32
C ALA A 622 24.07 9.14 7.97
N ASP A 623 23.03 8.82 8.73
CA ASP A 623 22.89 7.51 9.37
C ASP A 623 22.86 6.37 8.34
N GLU A 624 23.60 5.30 8.64
CA GLU A 624 23.63 4.06 7.89
C GLU A 624 22.30 3.32 8.08
N TRP A 625 21.56 3.07 6.99
CA TRP A 625 20.22 2.49 7.06
C TRP A 625 20.21 0.99 6.74
N ILE A 626 20.83 0.59 5.63
CA ILE A 626 20.84 -0.81 5.15
C ILE A 626 22.21 -1.13 4.56
N SER A 627 22.89 -2.16 5.06
CA SER A 627 24.15 -2.63 4.47
C SER A 627 23.89 -3.45 3.20
N LEU A 628 24.59 -3.11 2.12
CA LEU A 628 24.56 -3.80 0.84
C LEU A 628 25.91 -4.50 0.59
N PRO A 629 25.93 -5.79 0.24
CA PRO A 629 27.17 -6.54 0.06
C PRO A 629 27.88 -6.20 -1.26
N ALA A 630 29.20 -6.37 -1.28
CA ALA A 630 30.03 -6.28 -2.47
C ALA A 630 29.50 -7.18 -3.61
N GLY A 631 29.38 -6.63 -4.81
CA GLY A 631 28.79 -7.29 -5.97
C GLY A 631 27.27 -7.15 -6.11
N ALA A 632 26.57 -6.51 -5.16
CA ALA A 632 25.16 -6.18 -5.34
C ALA A 632 24.96 -5.17 -6.49
N THR A 633 23.93 -5.43 -7.31
CA THR A 633 23.54 -4.63 -8.48
C THR A 633 22.46 -3.61 -8.09
N VAL A 634 22.66 -2.35 -8.50
CA VAL A 634 21.77 -1.22 -8.21
C VAL A 634 21.49 -0.38 -9.46
N GLU A 635 20.31 0.21 -9.53
CA GLU A 635 19.92 1.17 -10.57
C GLU A 635 20.21 2.58 -10.06
N ILE A 636 20.92 3.39 -10.84
CA ILE A 636 21.22 4.78 -10.50
C ILE A 636 20.07 5.65 -10.98
N VAL A 637 19.32 6.22 -10.04
CA VAL A 637 18.13 7.04 -10.28
C VAL A 637 18.51 8.51 -10.51
N SER A 638 19.43 9.04 -9.71
CA SER A 638 19.98 10.40 -9.86
C SER A 638 21.38 10.53 -9.26
N THR A 639 22.06 11.64 -9.54
CA THR A 639 23.39 11.96 -9.02
C THR A 639 23.41 13.37 -8.44
N ASP A 640 23.99 13.56 -7.26
CA ASP A 640 24.19 14.86 -6.62
C ASP A 640 25.63 14.97 -6.10
N GLY A 641 26.44 15.80 -6.75
CA GLY A 641 27.88 15.90 -6.48
C GLY A 641 28.62 14.58 -6.62
N ASN A 642 29.17 14.08 -5.51
CA ASN A 642 29.91 12.82 -5.43
C ASN A 642 29.03 11.62 -4.98
N ASP A 643 27.76 11.85 -4.64
CA ASP A 643 26.83 10.81 -4.23
C ASP A 643 25.80 10.54 -5.34
N CYS A 644 25.20 9.36 -5.32
CA CYS A 644 24.15 8.95 -6.24
C CYS A 644 22.99 8.30 -5.49
N LEU A 645 21.77 8.66 -5.88
CA LEU A 645 20.56 8.00 -5.43
C LEU A 645 20.44 6.70 -6.22
N VAL A 646 20.52 5.58 -5.51
CA VAL A 646 20.40 4.25 -6.09
C VAL A 646 19.12 3.57 -5.62
N ARG A 647 18.52 2.79 -6.50
CA ARG A 647 17.45 1.85 -6.21
C ARG A 647 18.00 0.43 -6.18
N THR A 648 17.66 -0.31 -5.14
CA THR A 648 18.04 -1.71 -4.96
C THR A 648 17.01 -2.64 -5.63
N GLY A 649 17.34 -3.93 -5.80
CA GLY A 649 16.37 -4.93 -6.28
C GLY A 649 15.26 -5.28 -5.27
N TYR A 650 15.23 -4.61 -4.11
CA TYR A 650 14.12 -4.60 -3.15
C TYR A 650 13.17 -3.40 -3.34
N ASP A 651 13.35 -2.60 -4.40
CA ASP A 651 12.64 -1.34 -4.65
C ASP A 651 12.88 -0.25 -3.60
N LEU A 652 13.92 -0.41 -2.76
CA LEU A 652 14.35 0.57 -1.78
C LEU A 652 15.35 1.56 -2.41
N GLU A 653 15.10 2.84 -2.23
CA GLU A 653 15.94 3.94 -2.70
C GLU A 653 16.79 4.55 -1.57
N GLY A 654 18.03 4.93 -1.88
CA GLY A 654 18.90 5.67 -0.96
C GLY A 654 20.24 6.02 -1.58
N TRP A 655 21.07 6.74 -0.83
CA TRP A 655 22.30 7.36 -1.34
C TRP A 655 23.54 6.50 -1.10
N LEU A 656 24.40 6.42 -2.11
CA LEU A 656 25.75 5.83 -2.05
C LEU A 656 26.77 6.77 -2.70
N PRO A 657 28.04 6.78 -2.26
CA PRO A 657 29.12 7.46 -2.97
C PRO A 657 29.28 6.90 -4.38
N LEU A 658 29.34 7.74 -5.41
CA LEU A 658 29.51 7.30 -6.80
C LEU A 658 30.80 6.48 -7.00
N ALA A 659 31.85 6.82 -6.23
CA ALA A 659 33.13 6.12 -6.23
C ALA A 659 33.07 4.68 -5.67
N SER A 660 31.98 4.25 -5.03
CA SER A 660 31.81 2.87 -4.56
C SER A 660 31.11 1.94 -5.57
N LEU A 661 30.86 2.42 -6.80
CA LEU A 661 30.14 1.69 -7.84
C LEU A 661 31.00 1.46 -9.10
N TYR A 662 31.10 0.20 -9.53
CA TYR A 662 31.48 -0.13 -10.90
C TYR A 662 30.29 0.14 -11.84
N LEU A 663 30.40 1.16 -12.68
CA LEU A 663 29.42 1.48 -13.71
C LEU A 663 29.47 0.45 -14.85
N ILE A 664 28.32 -0.14 -15.20
CA ILE A 664 28.21 -1.13 -16.29
C ILE A 664 28.26 -0.47 -17.68
N LYS A 665 27.86 0.81 -17.76
CA LYS A 665 27.92 1.62 -18.97
C LYS A 665 29.34 2.19 -19.12
N GLY A 666 29.99 1.94 -20.25
CA GLY A 666 31.36 2.39 -20.51
C GLY A 666 31.50 3.92 -20.59
N GLU A 667 32.70 4.41 -20.29
CA GLU A 667 33.04 5.84 -20.07
C GLU A 667 32.80 6.77 -21.28
N ASP A 668 32.67 6.22 -22.50
CA ASP A 668 32.57 7.02 -23.74
C ASP A 668 31.18 7.63 -24.04
N ASP A 669 30.12 7.26 -23.30
CA ASP A 669 28.73 7.68 -23.58
C ASP A 669 28.29 8.95 -22.82
N GLY A 670 29.25 9.76 -22.35
CA GLY A 670 29.04 11.18 -22.04
C GLY A 670 28.32 11.54 -20.73
N ILE A 671 28.63 10.86 -19.62
CA ILE A 671 28.31 11.36 -18.27
C ILE A 671 29.60 11.90 -17.64
N ARG A 672 29.74 13.22 -17.65
CA ARG A 672 30.72 14.05 -16.93
C ARG A 672 30.01 15.27 -16.38
#